data_AF-A0A4P6KID0-F1
#
_entry.id   AF-A0A4P6KID0-F1
#
_cell.length_a   1.000
_cell.length_b   1.000
_cell.length_c   1.000
_cell.angle_alpha   90.00
_cell.angle_beta   90.00
_cell.angle_gamma   90.00
#
_symmetry.space_group_name_H-M   'P 1'
#
loop_
_entity.id
_entity.type
_entity.pdbx_description
1 polymer ?
#
loop_
_entity_poly.entity_id
_entity_poly.type
_entity_poly.pdbx_seq_one_letter_code
_entity_poly.pdbx_strand_id
1 'polypeptide(L)'
;MRVAVVDAYGTIANEYRDRVIGAAAPERPWAVYLAGPDQRFRLLAFDLDAHGDPAAAARDTDVLSGLLSDVGLSHVVCESGPTGGRHLWVGLAESVDADTVATLARLARHVCPTLDLSPLSNPVTGCVRPPGAPHRAGGHSTVLRGDLNALSAPTATAAQVRALVSLLAGLVDDTEPARTIDPHAPLPLDAHGRLHLVGPRRQLPAVSAAALHETPADASATLWRVLIGAAAARWRHVDVAALVDTEPGLEHVRTRATVRGRVNRPRGEQRRILARQWDKAVRYVAASDRQIGDDPTFDRRADAIAAHVRGVQQRADAAAGRWARGGGPADRRILDVLCVLALHALSASLEADTRRLALLAGVGRETARTALLRLSEDGWIAQTAAADGPRAAHWTIDPQSALHSNSDHARSQADPRPPGAGAAERTAILATLRARTTDAAHDLFTATRPALGHLAGNLYARIDTTARPLDELSPLIGADPLRTRRLLDRLTYSGIVERARDGWHRVDALPLDVAAERAGVAGRLDARATRYRVEREAWAWWKAEEAWMHAPRRPDAKRRPSRGQLSLVPDDGTHAYGPHPRRPDGRLDYAAARRIIVEEREGTAVRAYDRNADGDLRSRTLVDVADVDEVDAEWIDPGYCAHGMTIGVRCRYCDGPATKAGETPRRQVA
;
A
#
# COMPACT_ATOMS: atom_id res chain seq x y z
N MET A 1 -17.84 -12.16 -36.34
CA MET A 1 -17.23 -10.81 -36.48
C MET A 1 -18.30 -9.76 -36.26
N ARG A 2 -17.92 -8.50 -36.05
CA ARG A 2 -18.86 -7.37 -36.02
C ARG A 2 -18.48 -6.36 -37.10
N VAL A 3 -19.48 -5.79 -37.77
CA VAL A 3 -19.30 -4.83 -38.86
C VAL A 3 -20.01 -3.54 -38.52
N ALA A 4 -19.36 -2.41 -38.78
CA ALA A 4 -19.93 -1.09 -38.50
C ALA A 4 -21.20 -0.84 -39.31
N VAL A 5 -22.21 -0.27 -38.65
CA VAL A 5 -23.47 0.17 -39.24
C VAL A 5 -23.25 1.50 -39.97
N VAL A 6 -24.04 1.70 -41.02
CA VAL A 6 -24.06 2.94 -41.79
C VAL A 6 -25.44 3.55 -41.61
N ASP A 7 -25.49 4.86 -41.37
CA ASP A 7 -26.75 5.59 -41.27
C ASP A 7 -27.42 5.78 -42.64
N ALA A 8 -28.59 6.40 -42.65
CA ALA A 8 -29.36 6.67 -43.88
C ALA A 8 -28.61 7.57 -44.89
N TYR A 9 -27.52 8.22 -44.48
CA TYR A 9 -26.75 9.18 -45.26
C TYR A 9 -25.39 8.64 -45.72
N GLY A 10 -25.07 7.37 -45.44
CA GLY A 10 -23.79 6.78 -45.82
C GLY A 10 -22.66 6.99 -44.80
N THR A 11 -22.95 7.60 -43.64
CA THR A 11 -21.93 7.85 -42.60
C THR A 11 -21.77 6.62 -41.71
N ILE A 12 -20.52 6.25 -41.44
CA ILE A 12 -20.20 5.11 -40.58
C ILE A 12 -20.49 5.50 -39.13
N ALA A 13 -21.46 4.83 -38.50
CA ALA A 13 -21.81 5.02 -37.11
C ALA A 13 -20.88 4.22 -36.18
N ASN A 14 -20.76 4.65 -34.92
CA ASN A 14 -20.09 3.87 -33.87
C ASN A 14 -21.00 2.77 -33.29
N GLU A 15 -21.73 2.09 -34.16
CA GLU A 15 -22.63 0.98 -33.85
C GLU A 15 -22.22 -0.22 -34.70
N TYR A 16 -22.19 -1.41 -34.11
CA TYR A 16 -21.72 -2.61 -34.78
C TYR A 16 -22.76 -3.73 -34.71
N ARG A 17 -22.95 -4.43 -35.83
CA ARG A 17 -23.83 -5.61 -35.91
C ARG A 17 -23.05 -6.88 -36.17
N ASP A 18 -23.52 -7.95 -35.55
CA ASP A 18 -22.87 -9.26 -35.62
C ASP A 18 -23.11 -9.90 -36.98
N ARG A 19 -22.04 -10.49 -37.54
CA ARG A 19 -22.05 -11.15 -38.84
C ARG A 19 -21.12 -12.38 -38.82
N VAL A 20 -21.52 -13.43 -39.54
CA VAL A 20 -20.69 -14.61 -39.79
C VAL A 20 -19.52 -14.23 -40.70
N ILE A 21 -18.33 -14.75 -40.43
CA ILE A 21 -17.14 -14.53 -41.26
C ILE A 21 -17.37 -15.18 -42.63
N GLY A 22 -17.30 -14.41 -43.70
CA GLY A 22 -17.48 -14.86 -45.09
C GLY A 22 -16.16 -14.88 -45.86
N ALA A 23 -16.21 -15.31 -47.14
CA ALA A 23 -15.03 -15.43 -47.99
C ALA A 23 -14.41 -14.09 -48.42
N ALA A 24 -15.20 -13.01 -48.45
CA ALA A 24 -14.74 -11.66 -48.78
C ALA A 24 -14.75 -10.75 -47.54
N ALA A 25 -13.69 -9.97 -47.35
CA ALA A 25 -13.61 -8.99 -46.27
C ALA A 25 -14.62 -7.84 -46.48
N PRO A 26 -15.27 -7.35 -45.41
CA PRO A 26 -16.12 -6.17 -45.52
C PRO A 26 -15.33 -4.91 -45.92
N GLU A 27 -15.89 -4.09 -46.81
CA GLU A 27 -15.34 -2.77 -47.18
C GLU A 27 -15.46 -1.73 -46.05
N ARG A 28 -16.27 -2.01 -45.02
CA ARG A 28 -16.54 -1.14 -43.87
C ARG A 28 -15.76 -1.60 -42.64
N PRO A 29 -15.45 -0.71 -41.67
CA PRO A 29 -14.75 -1.10 -40.46
C PRO A 29 -15.39 -2.31 -39.77
N TRP A 30 -14.56 -3.28 -39.42
CA TRP A 30 -15.01 -4.54 -38.83
C TRP A 30 -13.98 -5.07 -37.83
N ALA A 31 -14.46 -5.84 -36.85
CA ALA A 31 -13.66 -6.43 -35.79
C ALA A 31 -13.94 -7.93 -35.64
N VAL A 32 -12.93 -8.69 -35.25
CA VAL A 32 -13.01 -10.14 -35.02
C VAL A 32 -13.10 -10.43 -33.54
N TYR A 33 -13.96 -11.39 -33.18
CA TYR A 33 -14.04 -11.88 -31.82
C TYR A 33 -12.78 -12.67 -31.48
N LEU A 34 -12.23 -12.44 -30.28
CA LEU A 34 -11.00 -13.09 -29.84
C LEU A 34 -11.24 -14.51 -29.29
N ALA A 35 -12.44 -14.74 -28.75
CA ALA A 35 -12.88 -16.03 -28.23
C ALA A 35 -14.00 -16.65 -29.08
N GLY A 36 -14.10 -17.98 -29.01
CA GLY A 36 -15.15 -18.75 -29.65
C GLY A 36 -16.46 -18.75 -28.85
N PRO A 37 -17.52 -19.42 -29.37
CA PRO A 37 -18.79 -19.60 -28.66
C PRO A 37 -18.66 -20.35 -27.33
N ASP A 38 -17.58 -21.13 -27.18
CA ASP A 38 -17.15 -21.82 -25.97
C ASP A 38 -16.49 -20.89 -24.92
N GLN A 39 -16.41 -19.58 -25.21
CA GLN A 39 -15.76 -18.57 -24.39
C GLN A 39 -14.25 -18.82 -24.17
N ARG A 40 -13.63 -19.67 -25.01
CA ARG A 40 -12.19 -19.88 -25.02
C ARG A 40 -11.54 -19.02 -26.09
N PHE A 41 -10.44 -18.37 -25.71
CA PHE A 41 -9.67 -17.50 -26.59
C PHE A 41 -8.90 -18.33 -27.62
N ARG A 42 -8.99 -17.90 -28.87
CA ARG A 42 -8.26 -18.47 -30.03
C ARG A 42 -7.31 -17.44 -30.65
N LEU A 43 -7.54 -16.17 -30.34
CA LEU A 43 -6.69 -15.05 -30.70
C LEU A 43 -6.40 -14.25 -29.42
N LEU A 44 -5.18 -13.75 -29.30
CA LEU A 44 -4.88 -12.67 -28.37
C LEU A 44 -4.62 -11.41 -29.21
N ALA A 45 -5.25 -10.31 -28.83
CA ALA A 45 -5.01 -9.01 -29.43
C ALA A 45 -4.80 -7.99 -28.31
N PHE A 46 -3.58 -7.46 -28.22
CA PHE A 46 -3.23 -6.37 -27.32
C PHE A 46 -3.45 -5.06 -28.06
N ASP A 47 -4.42 -4.28 -27.62
CA ASP A 47 -4.77 -2.98 -28.20
C ASP A 47 -4.08 -1.87 -27.39
N LEU A 48 -3.05 -1.24 -27.94
CA LEU A 48 -2.27 -0.20 -27.27
C LEU A 48 -2.69 1.17 -27.82
N ASP A 49 -3.36 1.94 -26.97
CA ASP A 49 -3.90 3.24 -27.31
C ASP A 49 -2.85 4.34 -27.16
N ALA A 50 -2.66 5.12 -28.23
CA ALA A 50 -1.74 6.25 -28.22
C ALA A 50 -2.21 7.41 -27.32
N HIS A 51 -3.53 7.64 -27.22
CA HIS A 51 -4.15 8.77 -26.50
C HIS A 51 -3.40 10.13 -26.59
N GLY A 52 -2.84 10.46 -27.76
CA GLY A 52 -2.08 11.70 -27.96
C GLY A 52 -0.56 11.61 -27.74
N ASP A 53 -0.04 10.48 -27.25
CA ASP A 53 1.38 10.11 -27.25
C ASP A 53 1.62 8.78 -28.01
N PRO A 54 1.74 8.81 -29.35
CA PRO A 54 2.08 7.63 -30.14
C PRO A 54 3.41 6.97 -29.76
N ALA A 55 4.35 7.72 -29.17
CA ALA A 55 5.63 7.17 -28.76
C ALA A 55 5.49 6.28 -27.52
N ALA A 56 4.56 6.60 -26.60
CA ALA A 56 4.23 5.70 -25.48
C ALA A 56 3.67 4.36 -25.97
N ALA A 57 2.68 4.37 -26.87
CA ALA A 57 2.12 3.14 -27.42
C ALA A 57 3.17 2.32 -28.18
N ALA A 58 4.09 2.97 -28.90
CA ALA A 58 5.20 2.29 -29.57
C ALA A 58 6.17 1.63 -28.57
N ARG A 59 6.58 2.33 -27.50
CA ARG A 59 7.44 1.78 -26.44
C ARG A 59 6.80 0.56 -25.77
N ASP A 60 5.54 0.67 -25.38
CA ASP A 60 4.81 -0.43 -24.75
C ASP A 60 4.64 -1.62 -25.71
N THR A 61 4.47 -1.35 -27.02
CA THR A 61 4.44 -2.39 -28.05
C THR A 61 5.77 -3.12 -28.14
N ASP A 62 6.90 -2.41 -28.10
CA ASP A 62 8.24 -3.02 -28.12
C ASP A 62 8.49 -3.87 -26.87
N VAL A 63 8.07 -3.40 -25.69
CA VAL A 63 8.13 -4.17 -24.44
C VAL A 63 7.32 -5.46 -24.55
N LEU A 64 6.04 -5.40 -24.94
CA LEU A 64 5.21 -6.61 -25.10
C LEU A 64 5.74 -7.55 -26.19
N SER A 65 6.25 -7.01 -27.30
CA SER A 65 6.85 -7.78 -28.39
C SER A 65 8.09 -8.56 -27.92
N GLY A 66 8.93 -7.94 -27.08
CA GLY A 66 10.06 -8.62 -26.44
C GLY A 66 9.60 -9.76 -25.54
N LEU A 67 8.67 -9.50 -24.63
CA LEU A 67 8.15 -10.51 -23.69
C LEU A 67 7.49 -11.69 -24.41
N LEU A 68 6.77 -11.45 -25.50
CA LEU A 68 6.19 -12.50 -26.34
C LEU A 68 7.26 -13.33 -27.04
N SER A 69 8.33 -12.69 -27.51
CA SER A 69 9.47 -13.37 -28.13
C SER A 69 10.20 -14.27 -27.13
N ASP A 70 10.37 -13.82 -25.87
CA ASP A 70 11.05 -14.57 -24.82
C ASP A 70 10.36 -15.90 -24.48
N VAL A 71 9.03 -15.96 -24.62
CA VAL A 71 8.24 -17.20 -24.44
C VAL A 71 7.95 -17.94 -25.75
N GLY A 72 8.52 -17.47 -26.86
CA GLY A 72 8.39 -18.08 -28.19
C GLY A 72 7.01 -17.92 -28.84
N LEU A 73 6.25 -16.88 -28.49
CA LEU A 73 4.96 -16.58 -29.10
C LEU A 73 5.16 -15.73 -30.37
N SER A 74 4.94 -16.37 -31.53
CA SER A 74 4.90 -15.67 -32.82
C SER A 74 3.76 -14.66 -32.85
N HIS A 75 4.06 -13.44 -33.30
CA HIS A 75 3.09 -12.35 -33.25
C HIS A 75 3.24 -11.39 -34.43
N VAL A 76 2.15 -10.64 -34.68
CA VAL A 76 2.07 -9.62 -35.74
C VAL A 76 1.78 -8.28 -35.10
N VAL A 77 2.61 -7.28 -35.40
CA VAL A 77 2.42 -5.89 -34.96
C VAL A 77 1.79 -5.10 -36.09
N CYS A 78 0.69 -4.43 -35.79
CA CYS A 78 -0.03 -3.58 -36.74
C CYS A 78 -0.18 -2.16 -36.20
N GLU A 79 -0.10 -1.19 -37.10
CA GLU A 79 -0.65 0.13 -36.85
C GLU A 79 -2.18 0.04 -36.94
N SER A 80 -2.87 0.48 -35.89
CA SER A 80 -4.32 0.31 -35.79
C SER A 80 -5.12 1.42 -36.50
N GLY A 81 -4.51 2.59 -36.68
CA GLY A 81 -5.15 3.76 -37.28
C GLY A 81 -4.28 5.02 -37.29
N PRO A 82 -4.80 6.13 -37.85
CA PRO A 82 -4.05 7.36 -38.07
C PRO A 82 -3.63 8.10 -36.79
N THR A 83 -4.18 7.69 -35.63
CA THR A 83 -3.87 8.26 -34.31
C THR A 83 -2.62 7.65 -33.68
N GLY A 84 -1.96 6.69 -34.34
CA GLY A 84 -0.72 6.09 -33.86
C GLY A 84 -0.88 4.94 -32.87
N GLY A 85 -2.11 4.42 -32.68
CA GLY A 85 -2.35 3.21 -31.88
C GLY A 85 -1.70 1.97 -32.51
N ARG A 86 -1.49 0.93 -31.69
CA ARG A 86 -0.82 -0.30 -32.09
C ARG A 86 -1.64 -1.52 -31.67
N HIS A 87 -1.78 -2.50 -32.56
CA HIS A 87 -2.32 -3.81 -32.22
C HIS A 87 -1.21 -4.85 -32.29
N LEU A 88 -1.11 -5.70 -31.28
CA LEU A 88 -0.26 -6.87 -31.31
C LEU A 88 -1.12 -8.14 -31.29
N TRP A 89 -1.02 -8.94 -32.35
CA TRP A 89 -1.83 -10.13 -32.58
C TRP A 89 -1.03 -11.41 -32.37
N VAL A 90 -1.64 -12.38 -31.68
CA VAL A 90 -1.13 -13.76 -31.53
C VAL A 90 -2.26 -14.73 -31.89
N GLY A 91 -1.98 -15.66 -32.81
CA GLY A 91 -2.87 -16.77 -33.10
C GLY A 91 -2.56 -17.96 -32.20
N LEU A 92 -3.59 -18.60 -31.63
CA LEU A 92 -3.44 -19.73 -30.72
C LEU A 92 -3.80 -21.05 -31.40
N ALA A 93 -2.88 -22.01 -31.40
CA ALA A 93 -3.12 -23.38 -31.83
C ALA A 93 -4.00 -24.12 -30.80
N GLU A 94 -3.75 -23.85 -29.52
CA GLU A 94 -4.51 -24.36 -28.39
C GLU A 94 -5.33 -23.23 -27.76
N SER A 95 -6.64 -23.41 -27.66
CA SER A 95 -7.50 -22.39 -27.05
C SER A 95 -7.21 -22.22 -25.55
N VAL A 96 -7.27 -21.00 -25.03
CA VAL A 96 -7.01 -20.67 -23.62
C VAL A 96 -8.30 -20.22 -22.92
N ASP A 97 -8.46 -20.56 -21.64
CA ASP A 97 -9.61 -20.14 -20.85
C ASP A 97 -9.62 -18.61 -20.59
N ALA A 98 -10.81 -18.08 -20.32
CA ALA A 98 -11.01 -16.66 -20.14
C ALA A 98 -10.32 -16.08 -18.88
N ASP A 99 -10.19 -16.86 -17.81
CA ASP A 99 -9.61 -16.38 -16.55
C ASP A 99 -8.09 -16.19 -16.67
N THR A 100 -7.41 -17.11 -17.36
CA THR A 100 -5.98 -16.98 -17.70
C THR A 100 -5.74 -15.76 -18.59
N VAL A 101 -6.54 -15.56 -19.65
CA VAL A 101 -6.37 -14.41 -20.56
C VAL A 101 -6.68 -13.09 -19.86
N ALA A 102 -7.70 -13.05 -19.00
CA ALA A 102 -8.01 -11.86 -18.22
C ALA A 102 -6.89 -11.54 -17.21
N THR A 103 -6.24 -12.56 -16.62
CA THR A 103 -5.06 -12.40 -15.76
C THR A 103 -3.89 -11.82 -16.55
N LEU A 104 -3.60 -12.43 -17.71
CA LEU A 104 -2.59 -11.94 -18.65
C LEU A 104 -2.78 -10.46 -18.98
N ALA A 105 -3.99 -10.09 -19.39
CA ALA A 105 -4.30 -8.71 -19.75
C ALA A 105 -4.01 -7.74 -18.61
N ARG A 106 -4.45 -8.07 -17.38
CA ARG A 106 -4.24 -7.23 -16.19
C ARG A 106 -2.76 -7.03 -15.85
N LEU A 107 -1.97 -8.10 -15.88
CA LEU A 107 -0.53 -8.01 -15.62
C LEU A 107 0.17 -7.24 -16.75
N ALA A 108 -0.20 -7.50 -18.00
CA ALA A 108 0.31 -6.77 -19.15
C ALA A 108 0.01 -5.27 -19.07
N ARG A 109 -1.19 -4.86 -18.64
CA ARG A 109 -1.53 -3.44 -18.44
C ARG A 109 -0.73 -2.78 -17.32
N HIS A 110 -0.32 -3.54 -16.30
CA HIS A 110 0.53 -3.00 -15.26
C HIS A 110 1.93 -2.66 -15.79
N VAL A 111 2.48 -3.53 -16.65
CA VAL A 111 3.80 -3.33 -17.28
C VAL A 111 3.74 -2.34 -18.43
N CYS A 112 2.62 -2.31 -19.17
CA CYS A 112 2.39 -1.50 -20.37
C CYS A 112 1.10 -0.66 -20.19
N PRO A 113 1.22 0.56 -19.63
CA PRO A 113 0.07 1.39 -19.27
C PRO A 113 -0.83 1.83 -20.43
N THR A 114 -0.41 1.71 -21.69
CA THR A 114 -1.24 2.07 -22.86
C THR A 114 -2.21 0.97 -23.30
N LEU A 115 -2.12 -0.25 -22.77
CA LEU A 115 -2.92 -1.40 -23.19
C LEU A 115 -4.41 -1.32 -22.79
N ASP A 116 -5.36 -1.18 -23.72
CA ASP A 116 -6.77 -1.41 -23.40
C ASP A 116 -7.02 -2.88 -22.99
N LEU A 117 -7.58 -3.04 -21.79
CA LEU A 117 -7.93 -4.33 -21.21
C LEU A 117 -9.21 -4.90 -21.82
N SER A 118 -10.07 -4.05 -22.38
CA SER A 118 -11.44 -4.41 -22.78
C SER A 118 -11.50 -5.60 -23.74
N PRO A 119 -10.62 -5.73 -24.76
CA PRO A 119 -10.73 -6.83 -25.72
C PRO A 119 -10.39 -8.19 -25.10
N LEU A 120 -9.43 -8.22 -24.18
CA LEU A 120 -8.95 -9.45 -23.55
C LEU A 120 -9.71 -9.82 -22.26
N SER A 121 -10.48 -8.90 -21.69
CA SER A 121 -11.18 -9.11 -20.41
C SER A 121 -12.61 -9.66 -20.56
N ASN A 122 -13.16 -9.69 -21.77
CA ASN A 122 -14.53 -10.16 -22.01
C ASN A 122 -14.56 -11.23 -23.12
N PRO A 123 -14.77 -12.51 -22.80
CA PRO A 123 -14.79 -13.58 -23.81
C PRO A 123 -16.03 -13.55 -24.71
N VAL A 124 -17.10 -12.84 -24.33
CA VAL A 124 -18.34 -12.77 -25.13
C VAL A 124 -18.25 -11.68 -26.19
N THR A 125 -17.77 -10.50 -25.82
CA THR A 125 -17.80 -9.32 -26.69
C THR A 125 -16.42 -8.80 -27.08
N GLY A 126 -15.34 -9.36 -26.53
CA GLY A 126 -13.98 -8.96 -26.80
C GLY A 126 -13.62 -9.12 -28.28
N CYS A 127 -13.36 -8.00 -28.94
CA CYS A 127 -13.04 -7.98 -30.36
C CYS A 127 -12.10 -6.83 -30.72
N VAL A 128 -11.21 -7.07 -31.69
CA VAL A 128 -10.27 -6.06 -32.19
C VAL A 128 -10.30 -6.07 -33.72
N ARG A 129 -9.97 -4.93 -34.35
CA ARG A 129 -9.88 -4.84 -35.81
C ARG A 129 -8.65 -5.57 -36.32
N PRO A 130 -8.81 -6.61 -37.17
CA PRO A 130 -7.69 -7.41 -37.64
C PRO A 130 -6.81 -6.63 -38.63
N PRO A 131 -5.61 -7.17 -38.93
CA PRO A 131 -4.73 -6.61 -39.95
C PRO A 131 -5.47 -6.41 -41.30
N GLY A 132 -5.25 -5.27 -41.95
CA GLY A 132 -5.88 -4.90 -43.22
C GLY A 132 -7.31 -4.34 -43.12
N ALA A 133 -7.96 -4.37 -41.95
CA ALA A 133 -9.32 -3.86 -41.80
C ALA A 133 -9.38 -2.32 -41.93
N PRO A 134 -10.41 -1.74 -42.58
CA PRO A 134 -10.54 -0.30 -42.74
C PRO A 134 -10.85 0.43 -41.42
N HIS A 135 -10.39 1.67 -41.33
CA HIS A 135 -10.55 2.55 -40.16
C HIS A 135 -11.68 3.57 -40.37
N ARG A 136 -12.46 3.88 -39.32
CA ARG A 136 -13.59 4.82 -39.40
C ARG A 136 -13.22 6.24 -39.85
N ALA A 137 -12.01 6.68 -39.50
CA ALA A 137 -11.45 7.98 -39.86
C ALA A 137 -10.64 7.96 -41.18
N GLY A 138 -10.76 6.89 -41.98
CA GLY A 138 -9.94 6.66 -43.17
C GLY A 138 -8.64 5.92 -42.88
N GLY A 139 -8.08 5.27 -43.91
CA GLY A 139 -6.93 4.37 -43.79
C GLY A 139 -7.32 2.94 -43.41
N HIS A 140 -6.33 2.05 -43.31
CA HIS A 140 -6.49 0.62 -42.97
C HIS A 140 -5.50 0.24 -41.88
N SER A 141 -5.76 -0.85 -41.16
CA SER A 141 -4.75 -1.41 -40.27
C SER A 141 -3.59 -1.96 -41.10
N THR A 142 -2.38 -1.47 -40.86
CA THR A 142 -1.19 -1.81 -41.66
C THR A 142 -0.23 -2.65 -40.82
N VAL A 143 0.26 -3.75 -41.37
CA VAL A 143 1.28 -4.59 -40.72
C VAL A 143 2.60 -3.83 -40.67
N LEU A 144 3.17 -3.69 -39.48
CA LEU A 144 4.47 -3.07 -39.25
C LEU A 144 5.57 -4.13 -39.13
N ARG A 145 5.30 -5.23 -38.41
CA ARG A 145 6.25 -6.32 -38.16
C ARG A 145 5.52 -7.67 -38.03
N GLY A 146 6.19 -8.76 -38.39
CA GLY A 146 5.66 -10.13 -38.30
C GLY A 146 5.02 -10.64 -39.59
N ASP A 147 4.75 -11.94 -39.65
CA ASP A 147 4.10 -12.61 -40.78
C ASP A 147 2.65 -12.95 -40.45
N LEU A 148 1.70 -12.56 -41.32
CA LEU A 148 0.29 -12.88 -41.19
C LEU A 148 0.01 -14.39 -41.17
N ASN A 149 0.90 -15.21 -41.73
CA ASN A 149 0.81 -16.67 -41.62
C ASN A 149 0.77 -17.16 -40.16
N ALA A 150 1.35 -16.42 -39.22
CA ALA A 150 1.29 -16.74 -37.79
C ALA A 150 -0.14 -16.69 -37.22
N LEU A 151 -1.07 -15.98 -37.88
CA LEU A 151 -2.47 -15.90 -37.47
C LEU A 151 -3.35 -16.96 -38.16
N SER A 152 -3.01 -17.35 -39.39
CA SER A 152 -3.75 -18.34 -40.18
C SER A 152 -3.33 -19.79 -39.90
N ALA A 153 -2.05 -20.00 -39.55
CA ALA A 153 -1.48 -21.28 -39.16
C ALA A 153 -0.76 -21.15 -37.80
N PRO A 154 -1.51 -20.93 -36.70
CA PRO A 154 -0.92 -20.66 -35.41
C PRO A 154 -0.21 -21.88 -34.82
N THR A 155 0.90 -21.64 -34.11
CA THR A 155 1.68 -22.65 -33.39
C THR A 155 1.67 -22.44 -31.87
N ALA A 156 1.13 -21.31 -31.39
CA ALA A 156 1.16 -20.96 -29.99
C ALA A 156 0.31 -21.91 -29.13
N THR A 157 0.89 -22.39 -28.03
CA THR A 157 0.26 -23.31 -27.09
C THR A 157 -0.27 -22.61 -25.85
N ALA A 158 -1.19 -23.25 -25.13
CA ALA A 158 -1.67 -22.74 -23.85
C ALA A 158 -0.56 -22.67 -22.79
N ALA A 159 0.44 -23.56 -22.89
CA ALA A 159 1.62 -23.56 -22.03
C ALA A 159 2.47 -22.31 -22.20
N GLN A 160 2.66 -21.82 -23.43
CA GLN A 160 3.41 -20.58 -23.70
C GLN A 160 2.67 -19.35 -23.18
N VAL A 161 1.34 -19.31 -23.29
CA VAL A 161 0.53 -18.23 -22.71
C VAL A 161 0.66 -18.22 -21.18
N ARG A 162 0.66 -19.39 -20.53
CA ARG A 162 0.92 -19.49 -19.08
C ARG A 162 2.33 -19.05 -18.71
N ALA A 163 3.34 -19.37 -19.53
CA ALA A 163 4.71 -18.91 -19.34
C ALA A 163 4.81 -17.38 -19.41
N LEU A 164 4.07 -16.74 -20.33
CA LEU A 164 3.99 -15.27 -20.42
C LEU A 164 3.39 -14.66 -19.15
N VAL A 165 2.32 -15.25 -18.62
CA VAL A 165 1.72 -14.82 -17.35
C VAL A 165 2.74 -14.92 -16.21
N SER A 166 3.48 -16.04 -16.10
CA SER A 166 4.53 -16.19 -15.09
C SER A 166 5.65 -15.15 -15.24
N LEU A 167 6.08 -14.86 -16.47
CA LEU A 167 7.10 -13.86 -16.77
C LEU A 167 6.63 -12.46 -16.33
N LEU A 168 5.41 -12.07 -16.72
CA LEU A 168 4.81 -10.81 -16.29
C LEU A 168 4.61 -10.74 -14.77
N ALA A 169 4.23 -11.85 -14.13
CA ALA A 169 4.07 -11.90 -12.68
C ALA A 169 5.39 -11.63 -11.95
N GLY A 170 6.49 -12.22 -12.42
CA GLY A 170 7.84 -11.93 -11.89
C GLY A 170 8.21 -10.45 -11.98
N LEU A 171 7.95 -9.82 -13.14
CA LEU A 171 8.20 -8.39 -13.33
C LEU A 171 7.39 -7.50 -12.39
N VAL A 172 6.14 -7.86 -12.12
CA VAL A 172 5.28 -7.10 -11.20
C VAL A 172 5.75 -7.25 -9.76
N ASP A 173 6.10 -8.46 -9.31
CA ASP A 173 6.53 -8.67 -7.93
C ASP A 173 7.90 -8.04 -7.61
N ASP A 174 8.81 -7.96 -8.58
CA ASP A 174 10.09 -7.25 -8.44
C ASP A 174 9.93 -5.72 -8.21
N THR A 175 8.75 -5.16 -8.52
CA THR A 175 8.46 -3.73 -8.31
C THR A 175 7.95 -3.37 -6.91
N GLU A 176 7.68 -4.34 -6.01
CA GLU A 176 7.34 -4.00 -4.61
C GLU A 176 8.61 -3.54 -3.89
N PRO A 177 8.77 -2.24 -3.55
CA PRO A 177 9.97 -1.79 -2.86
C PRO A 177 10.06 -2.54 -1.54
N ALA A 178 11.19 -3.22 -1.31
CA ALA A 178 11.56 -3.78 -0.02
C ALA A 178 11.33 -2.68 1.02
N ARG A 179 10.29 -2.84 1.84
CA ARG A 179 9.97 -1.81 2.83
C ARG A 179 11.14 -1.78 3.78
N THR A 180 11.83 -0.65 3.87
CA THR A 180 12.72 -0.39 4.99
C THR A 180 11.91 -0.49 6.27
N ILE A 181 12.10 -1.59 6.99
CA ILE A 181 11.43 -1.83 8.26
C ILE A 181 12.10 -0.95 9.30
N ASP A 182 11.30 -0.19 10.05
CA ASP A 182 11.79 0.52 11.23
C ASP A 182 12.24 -0.51 12.29
N PRO A 183 13.54 -0.62 12.60
CA PRO A 183 14.06 -1.56 13.60
C PRO A 183 13.55 -1.29 15.02
N HIS A 184 12.91 -0.13 15.23
CA HIS A 184 12.43 0.35 16.52
C HIS A 184 10.91 0.23 16.71
N ALA A 185 10.18 -0.37 15.77
CA ALA A 185 8.75 -0.62 15.94
C ALA A 185 8.50 -1.52 17.18
N PRO A 186 7.60 -1.13 18.11
CA PRO A 186 7.38 -1.88 19.33
C PRO A 186 6.76 -3.25 19.04
N LEU A 187 7.46 -4.32 19.42
CA LEU A 187 7.01 -5.70 19.28
C LEU A 187 6.23 -6.13 20.53
N PRO A 188 5.13 -6.89 20.38
CA PRO A 188 4.30 -7.31 21.49
C PRO A 188 5.01 -8.35 22.36
N LEU A 189 4.65 -8.35 23.64
CA LEU A 189 5.10 -9.34 24.61
C LEU A 189 4.09 -10.48 24.73
N ASP A 190 4.57 -11.71 24.89
CA ASP A 190 3.73 -12.85 25.25
C ASP A 190 3.41 -12.85 26.77
N ALA A 191 2.64 -13.83 27.22
CA ALA A 191 2.25 -14.00 28.62
C ALA A 191 3.44 -14.20 29.60
N HIS A 192 4.66 -14.35 29.08
CA HIS A 192 5.89 -14.50 29.85
C HIS A 192 6.83 -13.30 29.66
N GLY A 193 6.34 -12.19 29.10
CA GLY A 193 7.12 -10.97 28.90
C GLY A 193 8.19 -11.10 27.81
N ARG A 194 8.04 -12.04 26.86
CA ARG A 194 8.98 -12.25 25.76
C ARG A 194 8.47 -11.69 24.45
N LEU A 195 9.39 -11.20 23.62
CA LEU A 195 9.01 -10.69 22.30
C LEU A 195 8.41 -11.82 21.46
N HIS A 196 7.37 -11.52 20.70
CA HIS A 196 6.87 -12.43 19.68
C HIS A 196 6.32 -11.67 18.49
N LEU A 197 6.12 -12.39 17.39
CA LEU A 197 5.44 -11.86 16.21
C LEU A 197 3.97 -12.27 16.25
N VAL A 198 3.07 -11.33 15.98
CA VAL A 198 1.61 -11.59 16.00
C VAL A 198 1.24 -12.55 14.86
N GLY A 199 0.34 -13.48 15.18
CA GLY A 199 -0.27 -14.41 14.23
C GLY A 199 -0.48 -15.80 14.82
N PRO A 200 -1.25 -16.67 14.14
CA PRO A 200 -1.35 -18.07 14.51
C PRO A 200 0.01 -18.77 14.32
N ARG A 201 0.30 -19.74 15.19
CA ARG A 201 1.48 -20.60 15.08
C ARG A 201 1.43 -21.37 13.76
N ARG A 202 2.53 -21.37 13.01
CA ARG A 202 2.69 -22.08 11.73
C ARG A 202 3.70 -23.22 11.87
N GLN A 203 3.76 -24.11 10.90
CA GLN A 203 4.80 -25.14 10.83
C GLN A 203 6.18 -24.49 10.67
N LEU A 204 7.22 -25.10 11.25
CA LEU A 204 8.61 -24.67 11.06
C LEU A 204 9.00 -24.79 9.57
N PRO A 205 9.74 -23.81 9.01
CA PRO A 205 10.34 -23.95 7.69
C PRO A 205 11.23 -25.20 7.62
N ALA A 206 11.25 -25.89 6.48
CA ALA A 206 11.94 -27.18 6.32
C ALA A 206 13.41 -27.14 6.79
N VAL A 207 14.14 -26.07 6.47
CA VAL A 207 15.53 -25.87 6.88
C VAL A 207 15.68 -25.74 8.40
N SER A 208 14.79 -25.01 9.05
CA SER A 208 14.80 -24.84 10.51
C SER A 208 14.25 -26.06 11.25
N ALA A 209 13.32 -26.79 10.65
CA ALA A 209 12.84 -28.08 11.16
C ALA A 209 13.95 -29.15 11.10
N ALA A 210 14.67 -29.23 9.98
CA ALA A 210 15.84 -30.11 9.86
C ALA A 210 16.93 -29.73 10.88
N ALA A 211 17.25 -28.43 10.99
CA ALA A 211 18.22 -27.93 11.96
C ALA A 211 17.82 -28.18 13.43
N LEU A 212 16.52 -28.31 13.73
CA LEU A 212 16.03 -28.63 15.07
C LEU A 212 16.39 -30.06 15.48
N HIS A 213 16.29 -31.01 14.54
CA HIS A 213 16.52 -32.43 14.78
C HIS A 213 17.97 -32.88 14.50
N GLU A 214 18.78 -32.03 13.86
CA GLU A 214 20.18 -32.32 13.51
C GLU A 214 21.14 -32.14 14.70
N THR A 215 22.08 -33.08 14.88
CA THR A 215 23.19 -32.91 15.83
C THR A 215 24.20 -31.90 15.28
N PRO A 216 24.37 -30.73 15.91
CA PRO A 216 25.05 -29.62 15.24
C PRO A 216 26.58 -29.70 15.33
N ALA A 217 27.25 -29.55 14.19
CA ALA A 217 28.69 -29.25 14.16
C ALA A 217 28.99 -27.87 14.79
N ASP A 218 28.23 -26.84 14.39
CA ASP A 218 28.18 -25.53 15.04
C ASP A 218 26.83 -25.34 15.75
N ALA A 219 26.83 -25.55 17.07
CA ALA A 219 25.61 -25.45 17.87
C ALA A 219 25.06 -24.02 17.95
N SER A 220 25.90 -22.99 17.90
CA SER A 220 25.43 -21.58 17.94
C SER A 220 24.72 -21.20 16.66
N ALA A 221 25.31 -21.53 15.50
CA ALA A 221 24.70 -21.26 14.20
C ALA A 221 23.42 -22.07 14.00
N THR A 222 23.40 -23.32 14.47
CA THR A 222 22.21 -24.19 14.39
C THR A 222 21.09 -23.69 15.29
N LEU A 223 21.38 -23.33 16.54
CA LEU A 223 20.41 -22.67 17.42
C LEU A 223 19.83 -21.41 16.77
N TRP A 224 20.69 -20.57 16.17
CA TRP A 224 20.25 -19.35 15.52
C TRP A 224 19.29 -19.61 14.34
N ARG A 225 19.59 -20.60 13.48
CA ARG A 225 18.70 -21.04 12.38
C ARG A 225 17.35 -21.54 12.88
N VAL A 226 17.34 -22.30 13.98
CA VAL A 226 16.11 -22.80 14.62
C VAL A 226 15.27 -21.64 15.16
N LEU A 227 15.89 -20.70 15.89
CA LEU A 227 15.19 -19.57 16.51
C LEU A 227 14.62 -18.58 15.49
N ILE A 228 15.35 -18.30 14.40
CA ILE A 228 14.85 -17.49 13.29
C ILE A 228 13.64 -18.16 12.65
N GLY A 229 13.72 -19.45 12.34
CA GLY A 229 12.62 -20.20 11.75
C GLY A 229 11.38 -20.26 12.66
N ALA A 230 11.58 -20.50 13.96
CA ALA A 230 10.51 -20.52 14.94
C ALA A 230 9.85 -19.15 15.10
N ALA A 231 10.63 -18.06 15.20
CA ALA A 231 10.11 -16.70 15.25
C ALA A 231 9.35 -16.34 13.97
N ALA A 232 9.88 -16.68 12.80
CA ALA A 232 9.22 -16.49 11.50
C ALA A 232 7.91 -17.29 11.43
N ALA A 233 7.89 -18.52 11.95
CA ALA A 233 6.71 -19.38 12.06
C ALA A 233 5.72 -18.95 13.16
N ARG A 234 5.93 -17.81 13.82
CA ARG A 234 5.03 -17.29 14.88
C ARG A 234 4.93 -18.21 16.09
N TRP A 235 5.97 -18.98 16.36
CA TRP A 235 6.09 -19.71 17.62
C TRP A 235 6.29 -18.71 18.77
N ARG A 236 5.98 -19.15 19.99
CA ARG A 236 6.22 -18.41 21.22
C ARG A 236 7.47 -18.93 21.91
N HIS A 237 8.02 -18.14 22.84
CA HIS A 237 9.18 -18.55 23.62
C HIS A 237 8.93 -19.89 24.35
N VAL A 238 7.70 -20.10 24.85
CA VAL A 238 7.31 -21.34 25.54
C VAL A 238 7.37 -22.57 24.63
N ASP A 239 7.05 -22.42 23.34
CA ASP A 239 7.07 -23.54 22.39
C ASP A 239 8.50 -24.04 22.17
N VAL A 240 9.47 -23.13 22.11
CA VAL A 240 10.90 -23.49 21.96
C VAL A 240 11.48 -23.97 23.29
N ALA A 241 11.08 -23.36 24.41
CA ALA A 241 11.54 -23.76 25.73
C ALA A 241 11.17 -25.21 26.07
N ALA A 242 10.00 -25.68 25.61
CA ALA A 242 9.56 -27.06 25.79
C ALA A 242 10.45 -28.10 25.08
N LEU A 243 11.20 -27.68 24.06
CA LEU A 243 12.03 -28.55 23.23
C LEU A 243 13.51 -28.58 23.66
N VAL A 244 13.91 -27.71 24.60
CA VAL A 244 15.31 -27.54 25.01
C VAL A 244 15.91 -28.81 25.61
N ASP A 245 15.11 -29.70 26.17
CA ASP A 245 15.63 -30.92 26.79
C ASP A 245 15.67 -32.10 25.82
N THR A 246 14.92 -32.03 24.71
CA THR A 246 14.72 -33.16 23.80
C THR A 246 15.41 -32.98 22.45
N GLU A 247 15.50 -31.76 21.93
CA GLU A 247 15.91 -31.53 20.54
C GLU A 247 17.42 -31.24 20.39
N PRO A 248 18.16 -31.98 19.54
CA PRO A 248 19.60 -31.79 19.32
C PRO A 248 19.98 -30.38 18.85
N GLY A 249 19.15 -29.73 18.02
CA GLY A 249 19.42 -28.39 17.48
C GLY A 249 19.48 -27.27 18.52
N LEU A 250 19.02 -27.53 19.76
CA LEU A 250 19.05 -26.58 20.88
C LEU A 250 20.27 -26.79 21.80
N GLU A 251 21.25 -27.58 21.38
CA GLU A 251 22.43 -27.94 22.16
C GLU A 251 23.22 -26.71 22.67
N HIS A 252 23.28 -25.62 21.91
CA HIS A 252 23.94 -24.39 22.37
C HIS A 252 23.24 -23.72 23.55
N VAL A 253 21.99 -24.03 23.85
CA VAL A 253 21.35 -23.60 25.10
C VAL A 253 21.88 -24.44 26.26
N ARG A 254 21.94 -25.76 26.08
CA ARG A 254 22.35 -26.74 27.10
C ARG A 254 23.84 -26.66 27.45
N THR A 255 24.73 -26.53 26.46
CA THR A 255 26.19 -26.65 26.66
C THR A 255 27.02 -25.49 26.11
N ARG A 256 28.11 -25.17 26.81
CA ARG A 256 29.13 -24.22 26.34
C ARG A 256 30.41 -24.96 25.98
N ALA A 257 31.07 -24.49 24.92
CA ALA A 257 32.42 -24.94 24.60
C ALA A 257 33.42 -24.36 25.61
N THR A 258 34.33 -25.19 26.10
CA THR A 258 35.47 -24.82 26.92
C THR A 258 36.74 -25.46 26.35
N VAL A 259 37.91 -25.03 26.82
CA VAL A 259 39.21 -25.60 26.39
C VAL A 259 39.31 -27.11 26.65
N ARG A 260 38.50 -27.65 27.59
CA ARG A 260 38.45 -29.07 27.95
C ARG A 260 37.26 -29.83 27.34
N GLY A 261 36.57 -29.23 26.37
CA GLY A 261 35.37 -29.80 25.72
C GLY A 261 34.08 -29.08 26.10
N ARG A 262 32.92 -29.67 25.76
CA ARG A 262 31.60 -29.11 26.08
C ARG A 262 31.21 -29.41 27.51
N VAL A 263 30.73 -28.39 28.22
CA VAL A 263 30.25 -28.50 29.61
C VAL A 263 28.80 -28.04 29.68
N ASN A 264 27.99 -28.76 30.45
CA ASN A 264 26.59 -28.41 30.72
C ASN A 264 26.47 -27.07 31.46
N ARG A 265 25.55 -26.24 31.01
CA ARG A 265 25.19 -24.98 31.68
C ARG A 265 24.18 -25.24 32.80
N PRO A 266 24.27 -24.52 33.92
CA PRO A 266 23.22 -24.50 34.93
C PRO A 266 21.87 -24.08 34.33
N ARG A 267 20.76 -24.63 34.84
CA ARG A 267 19.39 -24.35 34.33
C ARG A 267 19.03 -22.86 34.29
N GLY A 268 19.49 -22.08 35.26
CA GLY A 268 19.30 -20.62 35.27
C GLY A 268 20.02 -19.90 34.12
N GLU A 269 21.19 -20.39 33.72
CA GLU A 269 21.96 -19.85 32.61
C GLU A 269 21.35 -20.26 31.26
N GLN A 270 20.87 -21.50 31.13
CA GLN A 270 20.13 -21.97 29.96
C GLN A 270 18.91 -21.08 29.68
N ARG A 271 18.10 -20.80 30.71
CA ARG A 271 16.92 -19.91 30.62
C ARG A 271 17.29 -18.50 30.15
N ARG A 272 18.36 -17.91 30.69
CA ARG A 272 18.82 -16.56 30.31
C ARG A 272 19.33 -16.51 28.87
N ILE A 273 20.07 -17.53 28.43
CA ILE A 273 20.58 -17.62 27.06
C ILE A 273 19.45 -17.78 26.06
N LEU A 274 18.52 -18.71 26.31
CA LEU A 274 17.36 -18.90 25.43
C LEU A 274 16.55 -17.62 25.31
N ALA A 275 16.21 -16.99 26.44
CA ALA A 275 15.49 -15.72 26.49
C ALA A 275 16.17 -14.64 25.64
N ARG A 276 17.47 -14.43 25.84
CA ARG A 276 18.25 -13.42 25.11
C ARG A 276 18.34 -13.73 23.62
N GLN A 277 18.61 -14.98 23.25
CA GLN A 277 18.73 -15.38 21.84
C GLN A 277 17.37 -15.36 21.13
N TRP A 278 16.29 -15.70 21.84
CA TRP A 278 14.91 -15.59 21.35
C TRP A 278 14.55 -14.12 21.08
N ASP A 279 14.74 -13.24 22.06
CA ASP A 279 14.43 -11.81 21.90
C ASP A 279 15.30 -11.17 20.78
N LYS A 280 16.52 -11.67 20.57
CA LYS A 280 17.38 -11.28 19.44
C LYS A 280 16.84 -11.80 18.10
N ALA A 281 16.43 -13.06 18.04
CA ALA A 281 15.89 -13.68 16.83
C ALA A 281 14.57 -13.04 16.40
N VAL A 282 13.68 -12.73 17.35
CA VAL A 282 12.41 -12.06 17.06
C VAL A 282 12.63 -10.65 16.53
N ARG A 283 13.55 -9.86 17.11
CA ARG A 283 13.94 -8.55 16.57
C ARG A 283 14.59 -8.67 15.20
N TYR A 284 15.45 -9.66 15.00
CA TYR A 284 16.09 -9.91 13.72
C TYR A 284 15.03 -10.22 12.64
N VAL A 285 14.12 -11.15 12.88
CA VAL A 285 13.04 -11.48 11.94
C VAL A 285 12.06 -10.32 11.74
N ALA A 286 11.88 -9.47 12.75
CA ALA A 286 11.07 -8.26 12.62
C ALA A 286 11.75 -7.21 11.72
N ALA A 287 13.07 -7.07 11.77
CA ALA A 287 13.83 -6.03 11.08
C ALA A 287 14.45 -6.46 9.75
N SER A 288 14.61 -7.76 9.52
CA SER A 288 15.09 -8.29 8.25
C SER A 288 13.98 -8.27 7.21
N ASP A 289 14.31 -7.84 6.00
CA ASP A 289 13.49 -8.13 4.82
C ASP A 289 13.20 -9.61 4.82
N ARG A 290 11.90 -9.94 4.80
CA ARG A 290 11.48 -11.32 4.73
C ARG A 290 12.05 -11.85 3.42
N GLN A 291 13.07 -12.70 3.46
CA GLN A 291 13.20 -13.70 2.43
C GLN A 291 11.84 -14.38 2.37
N ILE A 292 11.17 -14.21 1.23
CA ILE A 292 9.87 -14.77 0.92
C ILE A 292 10.00 -16.26 1.25
N GLY A 293 9.44 -16.66 2.40
CA GLY A 293 9.33 -18.07 2.69
C GLY A 293 8.37 -18.66 1.68
N ASP A 294 8.66 -19.85 1.18
CA ASP A 294 7.75 -20.65 0.37
C ASP A 294 6.52 -21.04 1.22
N ASP A 295 5.62 -20.09 1.47
CA ASP A 295 4.26 -20.39 1.91
C ASP A 295 3.47 -20.81 0.66
N PRO A 296 3.27 -22.12 0.40
CA PRO A 296 2.60 -22.58 -0.81
C PRO A 296 1.13 -22.13 -0.88
N THR A 297 0.57 -21.61 0.21
CA THR A 297 -0.80 -21.07 0.24
C THR A 297 -0.86 -19.58 -0.05
N PHE A 298 0.28 -18.87 -0.01
CA PHE A 298 0.31 -17.41 -0.16
C PHE A 298 -0.30 -16.96 -1.47
N ASP A 299 0.13 -17.55 -2.59
CA ASP A 299 -0.32 -17.15 -3.93
C ASP A 299 -1.84 -17.35 -4.09
N ARG A 300 -2.39 -18.47 -3.57
CA ARG A 300 -3.83 -18.72 -3.56
C ARG A 300 -4.60 -17.74 -2.68
N ARG A 301 -4.08 -17.40 -1.50
CA ARG A 301 -4.72 -16.42 -0.61
C ARG A 301 -4.66 -15.00 -1.20
N ALA A 302 -3.54 -14.66 -1.84
CA ALA A 302 -3.34 -13.41 -2.56
C ALA A 302 -4.32 -13.29 -3.74
N ASP A 303 -4.49 -14.37 -4.49
CA ASP A 303 -5.46 -14.42 -5.58
C ASP A 303 -6.90 -14.23 -5.09
N ALA A 304 -7.31 -15.00 -4.07
CA ALA A 304 -8.67 -14.91 -3.53
C ALA A 304 -9.02 -13.49 -3.05
N ILE A 305 -8.12 -12.85 -2.30
CA ILE A 305 -8.36 -11.48 -1.82
C ILE A 305 -8.29 -10.45 -2.97
N ALA A 306 -7.40 -10.63 -3.95
CA ALA A 306 -7.28 -9.76 -5.11
C ALA A 306 -8.55 -9.81 -5.98
N ALA A 307 -9.05 -11.02 -6.25
CA ALA A 307 -10.30 -11.24 -6.98
C ALA A 307 -11.50 -10.60 -6.26
N HIS A 308 -11.61 -10.78 -4.93
CA HIS A 308 -12.68 -10.16 -4.15
C HIS A 308 -12.62 -8.64 -4.16
N VAL A 309 -11.44 -8.06 -3.89
CA VAL A 309 -11.26 -6.59 -3.93
C VAL A 309 -11.56 -6.04 -5.32
N ARG A 310 -11.16 -6.73 -6.40
CA ARG A 310 -11.53 -6.35 -7.77
C ARG A 310 -13.04 -6.33 -7.95
N GLY A 311 -13.74 -7.37 -7.50
CA GLY A 311 -15.20 -7.42 -7.54
C GLY A 311 -15.84 -6.26 -6.79
N VAL A 312 -15.38 -5.95 -5.58
CA VAL A 312 -15.84 -4.78 -4.79
C VAL A 312 -15.61 -3.48 -5.55
N GLN A 313 -14.44 -3.31 -6.17
CA GLN A 313 -14.09 -2.12 -6.93
C GLN A 313 -14.93 -1.95 -8.21
N GLN A 314 -15.13 -3.01 -8.97
CA GLN A 314 -16.01 -3.02 -10.16
C GLN A 314 -17.45 -2.67 -9.79
N ARG A 315 -17.97 -3.27 -8.71
CA ARG A 315 -19.31 -2.96 -8.21
C ARG A 315 -19.41 -1.50 -7.79
N ALA A 316 -18.37 -0.97 -7.14
CA ALA A 316 -18.32 0.44 -6.75
C ALA A 316 -18.28 1.37 -7.96
N ASP A 317 -17.49 1.06 -8.99
CA ASP A 317 -17.44 1.87 -10.21
C ASP A 317 -18.76 1.81 -11.00
N ALA A 318 -19.45 0.66 -11.02
CA ALA A 318 -20.80 0.55 -11.59
C ALA A 318 -21.84 1.38 -10.81
N ALA A 319 -21.64 1.57 -9.50
CA ALA A 319 -22.49 2.40 -8.64
C ALA A 319 -22.01 3.88 -8.59
N ALA A 320 -21.36 4.38 -9.64
CA ALA A 320 -20.69 5.68 -9.67
C ALA A 320 -21.51 6.83 -9.03
N GLY A 321 -22.80 6.92 -9.36
CA GLY A 321 -23.70 7.99 -8.91
C GLY A 321 -23.87 8.08 -7.38
N ARG A 322 -23.69 6.97 -6.65
CA ARG A 322 -23.72 6.93 -5.17
C ARG A 322 -22.59 7.77 -4.57
N TRP A 323 -21.44 7.82 -5.22
CA TRP A 323 -20.24 8.47 -4.68
C TRP A 323 -20.20 9.97 -4.91
N ALA A 324 -21.07 10.53 -5.76
CA ALA A 324 -21.10 11.95 -6.04
C ALA A 324 -21.96 12.77 -5.03
N ARG A 325 -22.83 12.12 -4.25
CA ARG A 325 -23.86 12.80 -3.44
C ARG A 325 -23.58 12.71 -1.94
N GLY A 326 -23.95 13.75 -1.19
CA GLY A 326 -23.84 13.79 0.28
C GLY A 326 -22.44 13.40 0.78
N GLY A 327 -22.38 12.44 1.70
CA GLY A 327 -21.14 11.87 2.23
C GLY A 327 -20.42 10.87 1.30
N GLY A 328 -21.03 10.54 0.15
CA GLY A 328 -20.53 9.56 -0.82
C GLY A 328 -19.07 9.73 -1.26
N PRO A 329 -18.55 10.95 -1.48
CA PRO A 329 -17.15 11.11 -1.86
C PRO A 329 -16.17 10.62 -0.78
N ALA A 330 -16.52 10.79 0.50
CA ALA A 330 -15.74 10.26 1.61
C ALA A 330 -15.93 8.75 1.77
N ASP A 331 -17.14 8.25 1.55
CA ASP A 331 -17.45 6.81 1.61
C ASP A 331 -16.60 6.03 0.59
N ARG A 332 -16.46 6.54 -0.64
CA ARG A 332 -15.61 5.91 -1.68
C ARG A 332 -14.16 5.79 -1.21
N ARG A 333 -13.61 6.84 -0.59
CA ARG A 333 -12.24 6.84 -0.07
C ARG A 333 -12.04 5.84 1.07
N ILE A 334 -13.01 5.75 1.98
CA ILE A 334 -12.96 4.80 3.09
C ILE A 334 -13.03 3.36 2.57
N LEU A 335 -13.91 3.07 1.60
CA LEU A 335 -13.97 1.76 0.95
C LEU A 335 -12.64 1.40 0.28
N ASP A 336 -12.00 2.37 -0.39
CA ASP A 336 -10.69 2.17 -1.03
C ASP A 336 -9.59 1.87 -0.03
N VAL A 337 -9.53 2.62 1.08
CA VAL A 337 -8.57 2.36 2.16
C VAL A 337 -8.80 0.99 2.79
N LEU A 338 -10.04 0.57 3.00
CA LEU A 338 -10.34 -0.78 3.50
C LEU A 338 -9.87 -1.85 2.52
N CYS A 339 -10.06 -1.66 1.21
CA CYS A 339 -9.54 -2.55 0.18
C CYS A 339 -8.00 -2.62 0.21
N VAL A 340 -7.31 -1.49 0.35
CA VAL A 340 -5.84 -1.44 0.50
C VAL A 340 -5.39 -2.24 1.73
N LEU A 341 -6.03 -2.03 2.89
CA LEU A 341 -5.70 -2.75 4.12
C LEU A 341 -5.98 -4.25 4.00
N ALA A 342 -7.06 -4.64 3.32
CA ALA A 342 -7.41 -6.03 3.09
C ALA A 342 -6.36 -6.75 2.21
N LEU A 343 -5.90 -6.09 1.14
CA LEU A 343 -4.82 -6.60 0.28
C LEU A 343 -3.49 -6.75 1.04
N HIS A 344 -3.16 -5.82 1.95
CA HIS A 344 -1.97 -5.97 2.80
C HIS A 344 -2.10 -7.09 3.82
N ALA A 345 -3.27 -7.24 4.41
CA ALA A 345 -3.51 -8.24 5.45
C ALA A 345 -3.73 -9.65 4.88
N LEU A 346 -3.96 -9.78 3.57
CA LEU A 346 -4.49 -10.99 2.93
C LEU A 346 -5.75 -11.51 3.64
N SER A 347 -6.62 -10.58 4.04
CA SER A 347 -7.80 -10.86 4.83
C SER A 347 -8.90 -9.83 4.51
N ALA A 348 -10.11 -10.30 4.27
CA ALA A 348 -11.26 -9.42 4.11
C ALA A 348 -11.76 -8.84 5.43
N SER A 349 -11.48 -9.51 6.55
CA SER A 349 -11.79 -9.04 7.90
C SER A 349 -10.55 -8.44 8.56
N LEU A 350 -10.65 -7.18 8.97
CA LEU A 350 -9.51 -6.42 9.48
C LEU A 350 -9.91 -5.53 10.65
N GLU A 351 -8.98 -5.36 11.58
CA GLU A 351 -9.09 -4.36 12.62
C GLU A 351 -8.76 -2.99 12.03
N ALA A 352 -9.76 -2.10 12.02
CA ALA A 352 -9.59 -0.76 11.47
C ALA A 352 -10.03 0.32 12.44
N ASP A 353 -9.07 1.12 12.88
CA ASP A 353 -9.35 2.28 13.72
C ASP A 353 -9.77 3.49 12.88
N THR A 354 -10.79 4.22 13.35
CA THR A 354 -11.37 5.37 12.63
C THR A 354 -10.37 6.49 12.38
N ARG A 355 -9.34 6.65 13.22
CA ARG A 355 -8.31 7.68 13.02
C ARG A 355 -7.32 7.30 11.93
N ARG A 356 -6.89 6.03 11.84
CA ARG A 356 -6.03 5.54 10.76
C ARG A 356 -6.75 5.58 9.43
N LEU A 357 -8.00 5.11 9.40
CA LEU A 357 -8.83 5.23 8.20
C LEU A 357 -8.98 6.68 7.77
N ALA A 358 -9.22 7.58 8.72
CA ALA A 358 -9.32 9.01 8.42
C ALA A 358 -8.04 9.59 7.83
N LEU A 359 -6.86 9.25 8.38
CA LEU A 359 -5.57 9.72 7.86
C LEU A 359 -5.29 9.16 6.46
N LEU A 360 -5.44 7.84 6.26
CA LEU A 360 -5.21 7.19 4.97
C LEU A 360 -6.17 7.69 3.88
N ALA A 361 -7.39 8.09 4.23
CA ALA A 361 -8.38 8.63 3.29
C ALA A 361 -8.31 10.17 3.14
N GLY A 362 -7.50 10.87 3.94
CA GLY A 362 -7.46 12.34 3.98
C GLY A 362 -8.74 12.99 4.51
N VAL A 363 -9.53 12.29 5.33
CA VAL A 363 -10.80 12.77 5.90
C VAL A 363 -10.68 13.01 7.42
N GLY A 364 -11.75 13.50 8.06
CA GLY A 364 -11.81 13.60 9.53
C GLY A 364 -12.27 12.30 10.19
N ARG A 365 -11.90 12.06 11.46
CA ARG A 365 -12.30 10.86 12.23
C ARG A 365 -13.82 10.66 12.29
N GLU A 366 -14.58 11.75 12.42
CA GLU A 366 -16.04 11.68 12.47
C GLU A 366 -16.61 11.36 11.08
N THR A 367 -16.04 11.95 10.03
CA THR A 367 -16.38 11.61 8.65
C THR A 367 -16.10 10.13 8.36
N ALA A 368 -14.97 9.59 8.80
CA ALA A 368 -14.64 8.17 8.66
C ALA A 368 -15.62 7.29 9.43
N ARG A 369 -15.99 7.66 10.66
CA ARG A 369 -16.99 6.94 11.47
C ARG A 369 -18.35 6.90 10.76
N THR A 370 -18.87 8.04 10.30
CA THR A 370 -20.17 8.08 9.61
C THR A 370 -20.12 7.38 8.26
N ALA A 371 -18.97 7.39 7.57
CA ALA A 371 -18.77 6.64 6.33
C ALA A 371 -18.82 5.12 6.56
N LEU A 372 -18.19 4.61 7.63
CA LEU A 372 -18.28 3.19 7.99
C LEU A 372 -19.73 2.77 8.26
N LEU A 373 -20.49 3.58 8.99
CA LEU A 373 -21.91 3.29 9.26
C LEU A 373 -22.73 3.23 7.97
N ARG A 374 -22.64 4.26 7.11
CA ARG A 374 -23.36 4.26 5.82
C ARG A 374 -22.95 3.11 4.90
N LEU A 375 -21.65 2.82 4.79
CA LEU A 375 -21.16 1.70 4.01
C LEU A 375 -21.70 0.36 4.54
N SER A 376 -21.84 0.24 5.86
CA SER A 376 -22.40 -0.95 6.49
C SER A 376 -23.90 -1.08 6.26
N GLU A 377 -24.64 0.01 6.40
CA GLU A 377 -26.09 0.07 6.11
C GLU A 377 -26.39 -0.28 4.64
N ASP A 378 -25.55 0.20 3.73
CA ASP A 378 -25.65 -0.08 2.29
C ASP A 378 -25.13 -1.49 1.90
N GLY A 379 -24.65 -2.29 2.85
CA GLY A 379 -24.16 -3.65 2.62
C GLY A 379 -22.86 -3.74 1.81
N TRP A 380 -22.00 -2.71 1.86
CA TRP A 380 -20.65 -2.76 1.26
C TRP A 380 -19.62 -3.37 2.20
N ILE A 381 -19.83 -3.18 3.50
CA ILE A 381 -19.00 -3.72 4.57
C ILE A 381 -19.90 -4.21 5.70
N ALA A 382 -19.34 -4.91 6.69
CA ALA A 382 -20.05 -5.20 7.93
C ALA A 382 -19.10 -5.12 9.12
N GLN A 383 -19.62 -4.73 10.29
CA GLN A 383 -18.87 -4.80 11.54
C GLN A 383 -18.95 -6.23 12.09
N THR A 384 -17.80 -6.90 12.21
CA THR A 384 -17.71 -8.27 12.72
C THR A 384 -17.43 -8.32 14.22
N ALA A 385 -16.79 -7.28 14.76
CA ALA A 385 -16.63 -7.11 16.21
C ALA A 385 -16.63 -5.63 16.60
N ALA A 386 -17.22 -5.33 17.77
CA ALA A 386 -17.13 -4.01 18.38
C ALA A 386 -15.68 -3.68 18.77
N ALA A 387 -15.35 -2.39 18.87
CA ALA A 387 -14.07 -1.97 19.45
C ALA A 387 -14.06 -2.32 20.94
N ASP A 388 -12.95 -2.86 21.44
CA ASP A 388 -12.79 -3.23 22.85
C ASP A 388 -11.41 -2.84 23.38
N GLY A 389 -11.40 -2.15 24.52
CA GLY A 389 -10.19 -1.65 25.16
C GLY A 389 -9.29 -0.83 24.20
N PRO A 390 -8.04 -1.26 23.96
CA PRO A 390 -7.14 -0.61 23.00
C PRO A 390 -7.34 -1.08 21.55
N ARG A 391 -8.15 -2.12 21.31
CA ARG A 391 -8.39 -2.71 19.98
C ARG A 391 -9.49 -1.95 19.26
N ALA A 392 -9.29 -1.71 17.98
CA ALA A 392 -10.32 -1.10 17.15
C ALA A 392 -11.42 -2.11 16.78
N ALA A 393 -12.52 -1.60 16.23
CA ALA A 393 -13.57 -2.44 15.67
C ALA A 393 -13.03 -3.25 14.49
N HIS A 394 -13.54 -4.48 14.36
CA HIS A 394 -13.28 -5.30 13.19
C HIS A 394 -14.34 -5.07 12.13
N TRP A 395 -13.88 -4.87 10.89
CA TRP A 395 -14.72 -4.64 9.72
C TRP A 395 -14.37 -5.66 8.64
N THR A 396 -15.39 -6.16 7.95
CA THR A 396 -15.22 -7.00 6.76
C THR A 396 -15.63 -6.26 5.50
N ILE A 397 -14.84 -6.40 4.43
CA ILE A 397 -15.24 -6.01 3.05
C ILE A 397 -15.99 -7.13 2.32
N ASP A 398 -16.22 -8.26 2.99
CA ASP A 398 -17.00 -9.41 2.51
C ASP A 398 -18.17 -9.69 3.45
N PRO A 399 -19.22 -8.84 3.44
CA PRO A 399 -20.36 -9.01 4.33
C PRO A 399 -21.18 -10.28 4.01
N GLN A 400 -21.04 -10.84 2.80
CA GLN A 400 -21.76 -12.03 2.34
C GLN A 400 -20.94 -13.32 2.52
N SER A 401 -19.70 -13.25 3.04
CA SER A 401 -18.78 -14.39 3.17
C SER A 401 -18.51 -15.12 1.85
N ALA A 402 -18.52 -14.39 0.73
CA ALA A 402 -18.33 -14.92 -0.61
C ALA A 402 -16.94 -15.56 -0.83
N LEU A 403 -15.92 -15.10 -0.08
CA LEU A 403 -14.58 -15.66 -0.12
C LEU A 403 -14.53 -17.13 0.34
N HIS A 404 -15.36 -17.50 1.32
CA HIS A 404 -15.41 -18.88 1.81
C HIS A 404 -16.23 -19.78 0.88
N SER A 405 -17.25 -19.26 0.20
CA SER A 405 -18.08 -20.04 -0.74
C SER A 405 -17.39 -20.31 -2.09
N ASN A 406 -16.50 -19.43 -2.55
CA ASN A 406 -15.82 -19.62 -3.84
C ASN A 406 -14.70 -20.68 -3.81
N SER A 407 -14.26 -21.12 -2.63
CA SER A 407 -13.30 -22.23 -2.47
C SER A 407 -13.80 -23.55 -3.08
N ASP A 408 -15.13 -23.76 -3.08
CA ASP A 408 -15.77 -25.02 -3.46
C ASP A 408 -16.11 -25.10 -4.97
N HIS A 409 -15.80 -24.07 -5.76
CA HIS A 409 -16.14 -23.98 -7.19
C HIS A 409 -14.94 -23.95 -8.14
N ALA A 410 -13.78 -24.46 -7.70
CA ALA A 410 -12.70 -24.82 -8.60
C ALA A 410 -13.14 -26.02 -9.46
N ARG A 411 -13.83 -25.73 -10.57
CA ARG A 411 -14.24 -26.73 -11.58
C ARG A 411 -12.99 -27.48 -12.07
N SER A 412 -13.07 -28.80 -12.18
CA SER A 412 -11.98 -29.70 -12.60
C SER A 412 -11.52 -29.53 -14.06
N GLN A 413 -11.92 -28.44 -14.74
CA GLN A 413 -11.70 -28.17 -16.16
C GLN A 413 -11.09 -26.78 -16.41
N ALA A 414 -10.73 -26.03 -15.35
CA ALA A 414 -10.00 -24.78 -15.51
C ALA A 414 -8.51 -25.05 -15.71
N ASP A 415 -7.86 -24.29 -16.60
CA ASP A 415 -6.41 -24.36 -16.73
C ASP A 415 -5.75 -24.00 -15.38
N PRO A 416 -4.72 -24.75 -14.94
CA PRO A 416 -4.06 -24.44 -13.68
C PRO A 416 -3.44 -23.06 -13.77
N ARG A 417 -3.83 -22.19 -12.82
CA ARG A 417 -3.33 -20.82 -12.79
C ARG A 417 -1.81 -20.81 -12.62
N PRO A 418 -1.07 -20.00 -13.38
CA PRO A 418 0.39 -19.96 -13.29
C PRO A 418 0.86 -19.51 -11.89
N PRO A 419 1.93 -20.12 -11.34
CA PRO A 419 2.48 -19.71 -10.04
C PRO A 419 2.86 -18.23 -10.01
N GLY A 420 2.54 -17.55 -8.91
CA GLY A 420 2.89 -16.14 -8.69
C GLY A 420 1.89 -15.14 -9.30
N ALA A 421 0.96 -15.61 -10.14
CA ALA A 421 -0.04 -14.74 -10.74
C ALA A 421 -0.98 -14.12 -9.69
N GLY A 422 -1.30 -14.84 -8.62
CA GLY A 422 -2.12 -14.32 -7.52
C GLY A 422 -1.43 -13.21 -6.73
N ALA A 423 -0.15 -13.42 -6.42
CA ALA A 423 0.72 -12.44 -5.79
C ALA A 423 0.84 -11.16 -6.64
N ALA A 424 1.16 -11.31 -7.92
CA ALA A 424 1.29 -10.21 -8.86
C ALA A 424 -0.02 -9.44 -9.05
N GLU A 425 -1.17 -10.11 -9.13
CA GLU A 425 -2.47 -9.43 -9.22
C GLU A 425 -2.77 -8.60 -7.96
N ARG A 426 -2.47 -9.15 -6.78
CA ARG A 426 -2.58 -8.40 -5.53
C ARG A 426 -1.66 -7.19 -5.56
N THR A 427 -0.40 -7.34 -5.97
CA THR A 427 0.59 -6.26 -6.08
C THR A 427 0.09 -5.15 -7.02
N ALA A 428 -0.39 -5.50 -8.21
CA ALA A 428 -0.90 -4.56 -9.19
C ALA A 428 -2.12 -3.76 -8.68
N ILE A 429 -3.15 -4.44 -8.14
CA ILE A 429 -4.33 -3.76 -7.58
C ILE A 429 -3.93 -2.86 -6.41
N LEU A 430 -3.04 -3.36 -5.54
CA LEU A 430 -2.57 -2.62 -4.39
C LEU A 430 -1.84 -1.33 -4.82
N ALA A 431 -1.00 -1.39 -5.85
CA ALA A 431 -0.30 -0.22 -6.40
C ALA A 431 -1.30 0.82 -6.91
N THR A 432 -2.28 0.40 -7.72
CA THR A 432 -3.33 1.29 -8.24
C THR A 432 -4.14 1.95 -7.13
N LEU A 433 -4.62 1.16 -6.16
CA LEU A 433 -5.43 1.70 -5.06
C LEU A 433 -4.61 2.61 -4.15
N ARG A 434 -3.34 2.28 -3.88
CA ARG A 434 -2.44 3.14 -3.11
C ARG A 434 -2.25 4.49 -3.77
N ALA A 435 -1.85 4.51 -5.05
CA ALA A 435 -1.69 5.75 -5.81
C ALA A 435 -2.97 6.60 -5.74
N ARG A 436 -4.13 5.98 -6.00
CA ARG A 436 -5.42 6.65 -5.91
C ARG A 436 -5.72 7.21 -4.52
N THR A 437 -5.48 6.44 -3.45
CA THR A 437 -5.71 6.90 -2.08
C THR A 437 -4.75 8.01 -1.67
N THR A 438 -3.48 7.93 -2.07
CA THR A 438 -2.45 8.94 -1.80
C THR A 438 -2.79 10.25 -2.50
N ASP A 439 -3.08 10.21 -3.80
CA ASP A 439 -3.46 11.39 -4.58
C ASP A 439 -4.72 12.06 -4.02
N ALA A 440 -5.71 11.25 -3.61
CA ALA A 440 -6.94 11.76 -3.02
C ALA A 440 -6.73 12.32 -1.61
N ALA A 441 -5.81 11.75 -0.82
CA ALA A 441 -5.51 12.10 0.55
C ALA A 441 -4.51 13.28 0.65
N HIS A 442 -4.86 14.39 0.00
CA HIS A 442 -4.08 15.62 0.02
C HIS A 442 -4.81 16.76 0.75
N ASP A 443 -4.05 17.72 1.30
CA ASP A 443 -4.55 18.90 2.01
C ASP A 443 -5.55 19.72 1.17
N LEU A 444 -5.23 19.85 -0.13
CA LEU A 444 -6.04 20.52 -1.13
C LEU A 444 -7.42 19.88 -1.31
N PHE A 445 -7.60 18.61 -0.95
CA PHE A 445 -8.85 17.86 -1.11
C PHE A 445 -9.59 17.61 0.20
N THR A 446 -9.27 18.37 1.25
CA THR A 446 -10.05 18.40 2.50
C THR A 446 -11.42 19.06 2.30
N ALA A 447 -12.40 18.75 3.16
CA ALA A 447 -13.78 19.26 3.03
C ALA A 447 -13.94 20.76 3.36
N THR A 448 -12.95 21.37 4.02
CA THR A 448 -13.04 22.74 4.57
C THR A 448 -12.54 23.78 3.59
N ARG A 449 -13.34 24.82 3.30
CA ARG A 449 -12.90 25.96 2.50
C ARG A 449 -11.61 26.58 3.08
N PRO A 450 -10.68 27.07 2.24
CA PRO A 450 -10.75 27.19 0.78
C PRO A 450 -10.38 25.92 -0.02
N ALA A 451 -10.24 24.75 0.61
CA ALA A 451 -9.89 23.51 -0.09
C ALA A 451 -10.95 23.08 -1.13
N LEU A 452 -10.52 22.23 -2.07
CA LEU A 452 -11.30 21.84 -3.24
C LEU A 452 -12.39 20.80 -2.95
N GLY A 453 -12.27 20.07 -1.84
CA GLY A 453 -13.23 19.06 -1.39
C GLY A 453 -12.94 17.65 -1.91
N HIS A 454 -13.55 16.66 -1.25
CA HIS A 454 -13.24 15.25 -1.48
C HIS A 454 -13.56 14.76 -2.90
N LEU A 455 -14.66 15.23 -3.50
CA LEU A 455 -15.04 14.83 -4.85
C LEU A 455 -14.05 15.35 -5.90
N ALA A 456 -13.48 16.56 -5.71
CA ALA A 456 -12.42 17.08 -6.57
C ALA A 456 -11.16 16.19 -6.49
N GLY A 457 -10.77 15.79 -5.27
CA GLY A 457 -9.64 14.86 -5.11
C GLY A 457 -9.91 13.46 -5.67
N ASN A 458 -11.15 12.98 -5.62
CA ASN A 458 -11.52 11.69 -6.22
C ASN A 458 -11.47 11.73 -7.76
N LEU A 459 -11.74 12.89 -8.35
CA LEU A 459 -11.59 13.14 -9.78
C LEU A 459 -10.11 13.24 -10.14
N TYR A 460 -9.37 14.10 -9.42
CA TYR A 460 -7.93 14.28 -9.60
C TYR A 460 -7.23 12.92 -9.58
N ALA A 461 -7.45 12.11 -8.52
CA ALA A 461 -6.89 10.77 -8.33
C ALA A 461 -7.19 9.74 -9.44
N ARG A 462 -8.06 10.07 -10.42
CA ARG A 462 -8.40 9.22 -11.57
C ARG A 462 -8.02 9.82 -12.93
N ILE A 463 -7.60 11.08 -12.98
CA ILE A 463 -7.01 11.70 -14.17
C ILE A 463 -5.52 11.37 -14.18
N ASP A 464 -4.91 11.27 -15.35
CA ASP A 464 -3.47 11.11 -15.57
C ASP A 464 -2.94 12.26 -16.45
N THR A 465 -1.72 12.16 -16.95
CA THR A 465 -1.14 13.17 -17.87
C THR A 465 -1.74 13.13 -19.27
N THR A 466 -2.60 12.16 -19.55
CA THR A 466 -3.29 12.00 -20.82
C THR A 466 -4.57 12.84 -20.83
N ALA A 467 -4.76 13.65 -21.88
CA ALA A 467 -5.95 14.48 -22.00
C ALA A 467 -7.20 13.64 -22.30
N ARG A 468 -8.24 13.81 -21.47
CA ARG A 468 -9.52 13.10 -21.63
C ARG A 468 -10.72 14.04 -21.65
N PRO A 469 -11.71 13.77 -22.51
CA PRO A 469 -12.88 14.62 -22.65
C PRO A 469 -13.86 14.48 -21.47
N LEU A 470 -14.81 15.41 -21.36
CA LEU A 470 -15.71 15.53 -20.20
C LEU A 470 -16.64 14.33 -20.02
N ASP A 471 -17.06 13.72 -21.12
CA ASP A 471 -17.91 12.54 -21.21
C ASP A 471 -17.22 11.27 -20.69
N GLU A 472 -15.89 11.18 -20.81
CA GLU A 472 -15.10 10.12 -20.18
C GLU A 472 -14.85 10.37 -18.70
N LEU A 473 -14.63 11.63 -18.30
CA LEU A 473 -14.29 11.99 -16.92
C LEU A 473 -15.48 11.98 -15.96
N SER A 474 -16.69 12.32 -16.45
CA SER A 474 -17.88 12.41 -15.61
C SER A 474 -18.32 11.05 -15.00
N PRO A 475 -18.34 9.94 -15.76
CA PRO A 475 -18.62 8.60 -15.23
C PRO A 475 -17.65 8.15 -14.15
N LEU A 476 -16.36 8.52 -14.21
CA LEU A 476 -15.33 8.11 -13.25
C LEU A 476 -15.64 8.48 -11.80
N ILE A 477 -16.39 9.57 -11.60
CA ILE A 477 -16.82 10.03 -10.28
C ILE A 477 -18.35 9.99 -10.10
N GLY A 478 -19.08 9.55 -11.12
CA GLY A 478 -20.54 9.49 -11.15
C GLY A 478 -21.25 10.83 -10.97
N ALA A 479 -20.57 11.93 -11.31
CA ALA A 479 -21.14 13.28 -11.27
C ALA A 479 -21.72 13.65 -12.63
N ASP A 480 -22.73 14.53 -12.64
CA ASP A 480 -23.26 15.08 -13.88
C ASP A 480 -22.21 15.97 -14.60
N PRO A 481 -22.25 16.09 -15.94
CA PRO A 481 -21.24 16.83 -16.71
C PRO A 481 -21.04 18.27 -16.26
N LEU A 482 -22.10 18.98 -15.87
CA LEU A 482 -21.99 20.37 -15.39
C LEU A 482 -21.21 20.45 -14.07
N ARG A 483 -21.49 19.53 -13.15
CA ARG A 483 -20.74 19.45 -11.89
C ARG A 483 -19.29 19.03 -12.10
N THR A 484 -19.02 18.05 -12.95
CA THR A 484 -17.66 17.65 -13.33
C THR A 484 -16.89 18.82 -13.94
N ARG A 485 -17.52 19.57 -14.85
CA ARG A 485 -16.92 20.76 -15.47
C ARG A 485 -16.53 21.81 -14.43
N ARG A 486 -17.41 22.12 -13.47
CA ARG A 486 -17.10 23.05 -12.37
C ARG A 486 -15.95 22.58 -11.48
N LEU A 487 -15.82 21.27 -11.27
CA LEU A 487 -14.67 20.72 -10.53
C LEU A 487 -13.38 20.89 -11.33
N LEU A 488 -13.40 20.58 -12.63
CA LEU A 488 -12.27 20.76 -13.53
C LEU A 488 -11.85 22.23 -13.61
N ASP A 489 -12.79 23.18 -13.70
CA ASP A 489 -12.46 24.62 -13.67
C ASP A 489 -11.72 25.02 -12.40
N ARG A 490 -12.12 24.48 -11.24
CA ARG A 490 -11.44 24.75 -9.97
C ARG A 490 -10.06 24.11 -9.90
N LEU A 491 -9.90 22.88 -10.42
CA LEU A 491 -8.62 22.19 -10.51
C LEU A 491 -7.65 22.94 -11.45
N THR A 492 -8.16 23.44 -12.57
CA THR A 492 -7.40 24.27 -13.51
C THR A 492 -7.03 25.62 -12.92
N TYR A 493 -7.93 26.26 -12.19
CA TYR A 493 -7.60 27.49 -11.47
C TYR A 493 -6.48 27.28 -10.44
N SER A 494 -6.41 26.11 -9.79
CA SER A 494 -5.30 25.77 -8.90
C SER A 494 -4.00 25.38 -9.61
N GLY A 495 -4.01 25.23 -10.94
CA GLY A 495 -2.82 24.95 -11.76
C GLY A 495 -2.35 23.49 -11.78
N ILE A 496 -3.16 22.55 -11.26
CA ILE A 496 -2.80 21.11 -11.16
C ILE A 496 -3.43 20.27 -12.27
N VAL A 497 -4.34 20.85 -13.04
CA VAL A 497 -5.00 20.23 -14.20
C VAL A 497 -5.07 21.26 -15.31
N GLU A 498 -4.67 20.89 -16.53
CA GLU A 498 -4.74 21.77 -17.69
C GLU A 498 -5.81 21.32 -18.68
N ARG A 499 -6.33 22.29 -19.43
CA ARG A 499 -7.28 22.06 -20.52
C ARG A 499 -6.54 22.08 -21.84
N ALA A 500 -6.48 20.94 -22.51
CA ALA A 500 -6.01 20.78 -23.88
C ALA A 500 -7.19 20.85 -24.87
N ARG A 501 -6.88 20.75 -26.17
CA ARG A 501 -7.87 20.64 -27.24
C ARG A 501 -8.77 19.41 -27.04
N ASP A 502 -8.16 18.30 -26.63
CA ASP A 502 -8.79 16.97 -26.57
C ASP A 502 -9.33 16.62 -25.18
N GLY A 503 -9.25 17.55 -24.21
CA GLY A 503 -9.80 17.33 -22.87
C GLY A 503 -9.00 17.96 -21.73
N TRP A 504 -9.06 17.33 -20.56
CA TRP A 504 -8.31 17.73 -19.37
C TRP A 504 -7.27 16.67 -19.00
N HIS A 505 -6.11 17.10 -18.52
CA HIS A 505 -5.04 16.23 -18.03
C HIS A 505 -4.36 16.83 -16.80
N ARG A 506 -3.66 16.00 -16.02
CA ARG A 506 -2.83 16.44 -14.90
C ARG A 506 -1.57 17.13 -15.38
N VAL A 507 -1.11 18.09 -14.59
CA VAL A 507 0.17 18.77 -14.79
C VAL A 507 1.17 18.22 -13.79
N ASP A 508 2.17 17.46 -14.26
CA ASP A 508 3.21 16.89 -13.38
C ASP A 508 4.26 17.93 -12.95
N ALA A 509 4.34 19.06 -13.64
CA ALA A 509 5.33 20.11 -13.37
C ALA A 509 5.04 20.91 -12.08
N LEU A 510 3.81 20.88 -11.56
CA LEU A 510 3.43 21.61 -10.35
C LEU A 510 3.08 20.62 -9.21
N PRO A 511 3.93 20.50 -8.18
CA PRO A 511 3.61 19.68 -7.01
C PRO A 511 2.31 20.15 -6.32
N LEU A 512 1.48 19.20 -5.88
CA LEU A 512 0.22 19.49 -5.17
C LEU A 512 0.45 20.39 -3.93
N ASP A 513 1.61 20.28 -3.28
CA ASP A 513 1.98 21.08 -2.11
C ASP A 513 2.00 22.58 -2.42
N VAL A 514 2.52 22.98 -3.58
CA VAL A 514 2.54 24.40 -4.00
C VAL A 514 1.11 24.94 -4.16
N ALA A 515 0.21 24.14 -4.72
CA ALA A 515 -1.20 24.50 -4.82
C ALA A 515 -1.89 24.59 -3.45
N ALA A 516 -1.51 23.72 -2.50
CA ALA A 516 -2.02 23.76 -1.14
C ALA A 516 -1.51 24.98 -0.35
N GLU A 517 -0.26 25.38 -0.54
CA GLU A 517 0.31 26.61 0.04
C GLU A 517 -0.40 27.85 -0.50
N ARG A 518 -0.56 27.97 -1.82
CA ARG A 518 -1.30 29.09 -2.45
C ARG A 518 -2.75 29.18 -1.96
N ALA A 519 -3.38 28.04 -1.72
CA ALA A 519 -4.73 27.99 -1.16
C ALA A 519 -4.76 28.22 0.37
N GLY A 520 -3.63 28.30 1.07
CA GLY A 520 -3.56 28.44 2.53
C GLY A 520 -4.10 27.21 3.28
N VAL A 521 -3.91 26.02 2.72
CA VAL A 521 -4.42 24.75 3.28
C VAL A 521 -3.32 23.73 3.61
N ALA A 522 -2.06 24.06 3.33
CA ALA A 522 -0.92 23.21 3.64
C ALA A 522 -0.78 22.91 5.14
N GLY A 523 -0.31 21.71 5.48
CA GLY A 523 -0.10 21.20 6.83
C GLY A 523 -1.37 20.72 7.57
N ARG A 524 -2.55 20.71 6.93
CA ARG A 524 -3.82 20.38 7.61
C ARG A 524 -3.92 18.91 8.01
N LEU A 525 -3.47 18.00 7.14
CA LEU A 525 -3.44 16.57 7.38
C LEU A 525 -2.34 16.21 8.39
N ASP A 526 -1.19 16.89 8.35
CA ASP A 526 -0.11 16.69 9.33
C ASP A 526 -0.50 17.15 10.73
N ALA A 527 -1.12 18.33 10.85
CA ALA A 527 -1.68 18.81 12.11
C ALA A 527 -2.72 17.83 12.66
N ARG A 528 -3.52 17.22 11.76
CA ARG A 528 -4.50 16.19 12.14
C ARG A 528 -3.82 14.90 12.60
N ALA A 529 -2.78 14.44 11.92
CA ALA A 529 -2.00 13.26 12.29
C ALA A 529 -1.38 13.44 13.67
N THR A 530 -0.76 14.59 13.93
CA THR A 530 -0.18 14.95 15.23
C THR A 530 -1.25 14.94 16.32
N ARG A 531 -2.40 15.57 16.08
CA ARG A 531 -3.53 15.55 17.03
C ARG A 531 -4.02 14.14 17.33
N TYR A 532 -4.17 13.29 16.31
CA TYR A 532 -4.64 11.91 16.49
C TYR A 532 -3.64 11.02 17.22
N ARG A 533 -2.34 11.25 17.04
CA ARG A 533 -1.28 10.60 17.82
C ARG A 533 -1.38 10.94 19.30
N VAL A 534 -1.49 12.23 19.63
CA VAL A 534 -1.69 12.70 21.02
C VAL A 534 -2.97 12.10 21.63
N GLU A 535 -4.05 12.02 20.86
CA GLU A 535 -5.31 11.40 21.31
C GLU A 535 -5.18 9.91 21.63
N ARG A 536 -4.43 9.17 20.81
CA ARG A 536 -4.19 7.73 21.03
C ARG A 536 -3.35 7.50 22.27
N GLU A 537 -2.33 8.31 22.48
CA GLU A 537 -1.50 8.27 23.69
C GLU A 537 -2.30 8.60 24.94
N ALA A 538 -3.15 9.63 24.89
CA ALA A 538 -4.04 9.96 26.00
C ALA A 538 -5.02 8.82 26.31
N TRP A 539 -5.55 8.15 25.27
CA TRP A 539 -6.42 6.98 25.46
C TRP A 539 -5.67 5.78 26.04
N ALA A 540 -4.48 5.46 25.54
CA ALA A 540 -3.63 4.40 26.07
C ALA A 540 -3.26 4.66 27.54
N TRP A 541 -2.95 5.91 27.87
CA TRP A 541 -2.70 6.34 29.24
C TRP A 541 -3.92 6.10 30.14
N TRP A 542 -5.12 6.46 29.68
CA TRP A 542 -6.35 6.16 30.42
C TRP A 542 -6.59 4.66 30.57
N LYS A 543 -6.42 3.86 29.52
CA LYS A 543 -6.62 2.40 29.59
C LYS A 543 -5.64 1.73 30.55
N ALA A 544 -4.41 2.23 30.67
CA ALA A 544 -3.46 1.79 31.69
C ALA A 544 -3.95 2.14 33.11
N GLU A 545 -4.45 3.36 33.32
CA GLU A 545 -5.05 3.75 34.60
C GLU A 545 -6.26 2.87 34.96
N GLU A 546 -7.13 2.59 33.99
CA GLU A 546 -8.30 1.73 34.17
C GLU A 546 -7.91 0.29 34.51
N ALA A 547 -6.93 -0.29 33.80
CA ALA A 547 -6.39 -1.61 34.12
C ALA A 547 -5.81 -1.67 35.54
N TRP A 548 -5.09 -0.62 35.97
CA TRP A 548 -4.60 -0.53 37.35
C TRP A 548 -5.72 -0.43 38.39
N MET A 549 -6.79 0.34 38.10
CA MET A 549 -7.93 0.47 39.01
C MET A 549 -8.70 -0.83 39.19
N HIS A 550 -8.76 -1.67 38.15
CA HIS A 550 -9.46 -2.96 38.16
C HIS A 550 -8.52 -4.16 38.44
N ALA A 551 -7.25 -3.93 38.75
CA ALA A 551 -6.29 -5.00 39.02
C ALA A 551 -6.65 -5.77 40.31
N PRO A 552 -6.65 -7.12 40.30
CA PRO A 552 -7.04 -7.95 41.46
C PRO A 552 -6.20 -7.69 42.73
N ARG A 553 -4.94 -7.29 42.54
CA ARG A 553 -4.04 -6.81 43.60
C ARG A 553 -3.49 -5.45 43.20
N ARG A 554 -4.25 -4.39 43.49
CA ARG A 554 -3.86 -3.01 43.17
C ARG A 554 -2.52 -2.66 43.83
N PRO A 555 -1.45 -2.39 43.06
CA PRO A 555 -0.21 -1.87 43.60
C PRO A 555 -0.44 -0.52 44.30
N ASP A 556 0.26 -0.28 45.41
CA ASP A 556 0.18 0.99 46.16
C ASP A 556 0.41 2.19 45.21
N ALA A 557 -0.47 3.19 45.27
CA ALA A 557 -0.40 4.40 44.47
C ALA A 557 0.95 5.13 44.63
N LYS A 558 1.59 5.02 45.80
CA LYS A 558 2.90 5.59 46.10
C LYS A 558 4.07 4.89 45.39
N ARG A 559 3.86 3.67 44.89
CA ARG A 559 4.86 2.88 44.15
C ARG A 559 4.73 3.05 42.64
N ARG A 560 3.80 3.88 42.17
CA ARG A 560 3.64 4.15 40.74
C ARG A 560 4.78 5.07 40.27
N PRO A 561 5.43 4.75 39.14
CA PRO A 561 6.42 5.63 38.54
C PRO A 561 5.79 7.02 38.29
N SER A 562 6.45 8.07 38.77
CA SER A 562 6.05 9.44 38.46
C SER A 562 6.42 9.81 37.02
N ARG A 563 5.87 10.93 36.51
CA ARG A 563 6.23 11.50 35.20
C ARG A 563 7.75 11.51 35.00
N GLY A 564 8.25 10.87 33.94
CA GLY A 564 9.67 10.78 33.60
C GLY A 564 10.49 9.70 34.32
N GLN A 565 9.87 8.91 35.22
CA GLN A 565 10.53 7.81 35.91
C GLN A 565 10.38 6.51 35.10
N LEU A 566 11.50 5.92 34.69
CA LEU A 566 11.51 4.63 33.99
C LEU A 566 11.10 3.51 34.95
N SER A 567 10.04 2.77 34.63
CA SER A 567 9.74 1.51 35.29
C SER A 567 10.64 0.42 34.70
N LEU A 568 11.52 -0.16 35.51
CA LEU A 568 12.41 -1.25 35.08
C LEU A 568 11.66 -2.59 34.90
N VAL A 569 10.43 -2.67 35.43
CA VAL A 569 9.50 -3.79 35.25
C VAL A 569 8.19 -3.22 34.67
N PRO A 570 7.72 -3.69 33.51
CA PRO A 570 6.42 -3.27 32.99
C PRO A 570 5.32 -3.96 33.80
N ASP A 571 4.89 -3.32 34.88
CA ASP A 571 3.72 -3.76 35.64
C ASP A 571 2.44 -3.34 34.91
N ASP A 572 1.46 -4.24 34.86
CA ASP A 572 0.14 -3.98 34.26
C ASP A 572 -0.49 -2.71 34.85
N GLY A 573 -0.88 -1.78 33.98
CA GLY A 573 -1.50 -0.51 34.35
C GLY A 573 -0.54 0.65 34.68
N THR A 574 0.75 0.50 34.33
CA THR A 574 1.71 1.61 34.32
C THR A 574 1.79 2.28 32.94
N HIS A 575 2.01 3.59 32.92
CA HIS A 575 2.21 4.37 31.70
C HIS A 575 3.40 5.32 31.89
N ALA A 576 4.10 5.67 30.82
CA ALA A 576 5.31 6.52 30.86
C ALA A 576 5.07 7.92 31.48
N TYR A 577 3.81 8.37 31.54
CA TYR A 577 3.41 9.66 32.09
C TYR A 577 2.94 9.58 33.56
N GLY A 578 2.94 8.39 34.18
CA GLY A 578 2.46 8.17 35.55
C GLY A 578 0.93 8.06 35.65
N PRO A 579 0.30 8.47 36.77
CA PRO A 579 -1.16 8.46 36.94
C PRO A 579 -1.89 9.41 35.99
N HIS A 580 -3.06 9.01 35.47
CA HIS A 580 -3.83 9.90 34.61
C HIS A 580 -4.31 11.16 35.35
N PRO A 581 -4.15 12.38 34.79
CA PRO A 581 -4.55 13.62 35.45
C PRO A 581 -6.03 13.65 35.81
N ARG A 582 -6.33 14.28 36.95
CA ARG A 582 -7.68 14.51 37.46
C ARG A 582 -7.89 15.98 37.79
N ARG A 583 -9.12 16.44 37.59
CA ARG A 583 -9.59 17.75 38.03
C ARG A 583 -9.79 17.75 39.55
N PRO A 584 -9.95 18.94 40.18
CA PRO A 584 -10.24 19.04 41.61
C PRO A 584 -11.51 18.29 42.05
N ASP A 585 -12.46 18.07 41.13
CA ASP A 585 -13.69 17.28 41.35
C ASP A 585 -13.48 15.74 41.25
N GLY A 586 -12.23 15.28 41.06
CA GLY A 586 -11.87 13.87 40.91
C GLY A 586 -12.14 13.26 39.53
N ARG A 587 -12.77 14.02 38.61
CA ARG A 587 -13.02 13.58 37.23
C ARG A 587 -11.74 13.64 36.40
N LEU A 588 -11.70 12.87 35.32
CA LEU A 588 -10.54 12.81 34.42
C LEU A 588 -10.31 14.14 33.72
N ASP A 589 -9.04 14.57 33.70
CA ASP A 589 -8.63 15.77 32.98
C ASP A 589 -7.89 15.42 31.68
N TYR A 590 -8.65 15.18 30.62
CA TYR A 590 -8.09 14.97 29.28
C TYR A 590 -7.40 16.20 28.71
N ALA A 591 -7.74 17.42 29.15
CA ALA A 591 -7.06 18.63 28.68
C ALA A 591 -5.65 18.71 29.27
N ALA A 592 -5.51 18.45 30.57
CA ALA A 592 -4.20 18.33 31.22
C ALA A 592 -3.38 17.18 30.65
N ALA A 593 -3.99 16.01 30.42
CA ALA A 593 -3.30 14.87 29.81
C ALA A 593 -2.72 15.20 28.44
N ARG A 594 -3.49 15.88 27.58
CA ARG A 594 -3.02 16.33 26.26
C ARG A 594 -1.87 17.34 26.35
N ARG A 595 -1.96 18.33 27.25
CA ARG A 595 -0.88 19.30 27.46
C ARG A 595 0.42 18.60 27.86
N ILE A 596 0.36 17.67 28.82
CA ILE A 596 1.52 16.89 29.26
C ILE A 596 2.15 16.11 28.10
N ILE A 597 1.34 15.45 27.28
CA ILE A 597 1.83 14.69 26.12
C ILE A 597 2.52 15.61 25.10
N VAL A 598 1.93 16.77 24.82
CA VAL A 598 2.49 17.75 23.88
C VAL A 598 3.81 18.31 24.43
N GLU A 599 3.85 18.74 25.68
CA GLU A 599 5.06 19.25 26.35
C GLU A 599 6.21 18.23 26.31
N GLU A 600 5.94 16.95 26.60
CA GLU A 600 6.97 15.90 26.55
C GLU A 600 7.48 15.65 25.13
N ARG A 601 6.62 15.78 24.12
CA ARG A 601 7.00 15.60 22.71
C ARG A 601 7.78 16.78 22.15
N GLU A 602 7.46 17.99 22.58
CA GLU A 602 8.17 19.22 22.20
C GLU A 602 9.45 19.43 23.02
N GLY A 603 9.69 18.60 24.04
CA GLY A 603 10.83 18.73 24.95
C GLY A 603 10.70 19.90 25.94
N THR A 604 9.51 20.49 26.07
CA THR A 604 9.21 21.61 26.98
C THR A 604 8.67 21.15 28.34
N ALA A 605 8.62 19.83 28.57
CA ALA A 605 8.19 19.24 29.83
C ALA A 605 9.15 19.54 30.99
N VAL A 606 8.66 20.29 31.98
CA VAL A 606 9.39 20.53 33.23
C VAL A 606 9.32 19.27 34.11
N ARG A 607 10.47 18.62 34.34
CA ARG A 607 10.54 17.42 35.21
C ARG A 607 10.61 17.84 36.68
N ALA A 608 10.15 16.96 37.57
CA ALA A 608 10.14 17.24 39.01
C ALA A 608 11.56 17.47 39.59
N TYR A 609 12.60 16.88 38.99
CA TYR A 609 14.00 17.13 39.35
C TYR A 609 14.47 18.53 38.93
N ASP A 610 13.99 19.04 37.79
CA ASP A 610 14.39 20.37 37.27
C ASP A 610 13.82 21.50 38.13
N ARG A 611 12.62 21.34 38.71
CA ARG A 611 12.04 22.32 39.66
C ARG A 611 12.85 22.49 40.95
N ASN A 612 13.62 21.48 41.33
CA ASN A 612 14.45 21.52 42.54
C ASN A 612 15.89 21.96 42.23
N ALA A 613 16.28 22.08 40.95
CA ALA A 613 17.62 22.49 40.55
C ALA A 613 17.86 24.01 40.74
N ASP A 614 16.79 24.83 40.73
CA ASP A 614 16.88 26.27 40.99
C ASP A 614 16.98 26.64 42.49
N GLY A 615 16.96 25.64 43.39
CA GLY A 615 16.93 25.84 44.84
C GLY A 615 18.29 26.02 45.54
N ASP A 616 19.42 25.88 44.83
CA ASP A 616 20.74 25.88 45.48
C ASP A 616 21.80 26.69 44.69
N LEU A 617 21.52 27.98 44.46
CA LEU A 617 22.50 28.93 43.95
C LEU A 617 23.29 29.58 45.11
N ARG A 618 24.16 28.78 45.75
CA ARG A 618 25.33 29.26 46.50
C ARG A 618 26.61 28.60 46.00
N SER A 619 26.95 28.80 44.74
CA SER A 619 28.36 28.81 44.34
C SER A 619 28.58 29.78 43.18
N ARG A 620 29.23 30.89 43.50
CA ARG A 620 29.74 31.88 42.55
C ARG A 620 30.70 31.21 41.57
N THR A 621 30.52 31.45 40.28
CA THR A 621 31.64 31.62 39.36
C THR A 621 31.28 32.75 38.40
N LEU A 622 31.95 33.89 38.58
CA LEU A 622 31.92 35.02 37.66
C LEU A 622 32.63 34.61 36.37
N VAL A 623 31.99 34.82 35.22
CA VAL A 623 32.68 34.94 33.93
C VAL A 623 32.18 36.22 33.28
N ASP A 624 33.13 37.09 32.98
CA ASP A 624 32.97 38.45 32.47
C ASP A 624 32.33 38.51 31.09
N VAL A 625 31.62 39.62 30.86
CA VAL A 625 31.06 40.04 29.57
C VAL A 625 32.20 40.61 28.73
N ALA A 626 32.40 40.09 27.52
CA ALA A 626 33.31 40.69 26.53
C ALA A 626 32.52 41.12 25.29
N ASP A 627 32.84 42.34 24.85
CA ASP A 627 32.18 43.17 23.84
C ASP A 627 32.08 42.56 22.44
N VAL A 628 31.08 43.03 21.71
CA VAL A 628 30.75 42.66 20.32
C VAL A 628 31.27 43.77 19.39
N ASP A 629 32.21 43.44 18.49
CA ASP A 629 32.58 44.32 17.37
C ASP A 629 31.83 43.93 16.09
N GLU A 630 31.24 44.93 15.43
CA GLU A 630 30.62 44.88 14.10
C GLU A 630 31.67 44.84 12.99
N VAL A 631 31.46 44.02 11.94
CA VAL A 631 32.16 44.17 10.65
C VAL A 631 31.22 43.91 9.47
N ASP A 632 31.34 44.80 8.48
CA ASP A 632 30.56 44.99 7.27
C ASP A 632 30.52 43.84 6.25
N ALA A 633 29.49 43.91 5.40
CA ALA A 633 29.07 42.94 4.39
C ALA A 633 29.89 42.95 3.08
N GLU A 634 29.99 41.78 2.43
CA GLU A 634 30.21 41.68 0.98
C GLU A 634 29.27 40.59 0.40
N TRP A 635 28.53 40.94 -0.66
CA TRP A 635 27.43 40.17 -1.27
C TRP A 635 27.84 39.55 -2.61
N ILE A 636 27.61 38.24 -2.83
CA ILE A 636 27.58 37.61 -4.16
C ILE A 636 26.49 36.52 -4.21
N ASP A 637 25.79 36.40 -5.35
CA ASP A 637 24.79 35.37 -5.74
C ASP A 637 25.16 34.93 -7.20
N PRO A 638 24.77 33.77 -7.80
CA PRO A 638 23.80 32.76 -7.35
C PRO A 638 24.15 31.26 -7.62
N GLY A 639 23.32 30.35 -7.07
CA GLY A 639 23.19 28.98 -7.61
C GLY A 639 22.59 27.95 -6.64
N TYR A 640 21.41 27.42 -6.98
CA TYR A 640 20.73 26.23 -6.44
C TYR A 640 21.59 25.22 -5.64
N CYS A 641 21.11 24.76 -4.47
CA CYS A 641 21.37 23.38 -4.03
C CYS A 641 20.35 22.87 -3.00
N ALA A 642 19.76 21.71 -3.31
CA ALA A 642 19.03 20.84 -2.40
C ALA A 642 20.00 19.90 -1.68
N HIS A 643 19.71 19.60 -0.41
CA HIS A 643 20.43 18.71 0.53
C HIS A 643 21.58 19.30 1.34
N GLY A 644 21.61 18.88 2.61
CA GLY A 644 22.83 18.74 3.38
C GLY A 644 23.16 19.93 4.26
N MET A 645 23.08 19.72 5.57
CA MET A 645 23.56 20.65 6.58
C MET A 645 25.04 21.02 6.34
N THR A 646 25.32 22.32 6.32
CA THR A 646 26.62 22.87 6.75
C THR A 646 26.39 24.07 7.66
N ILE A 647 27.17 24.09 8.73
CA ILE A 647 27.17 25.06 9.81
C ILE A 647 27.72 26.39 9.28
N GLY A 648 27.01 27.50 9.52
CA GLY A 648 27.64 28.83 9.56
C GLY A 648 27.25 29.93 8.55
N VAL A 649 26.05 29.95 7.93
CA VAL A 649 25.61 31.11 7.10
C VAL A 649 24.10 31.41 7.29
N ARG A 650 23.71 32.69 7.41
CA ARG A 650 22.30 33.15 7.51
C ARG A 650 21.59 33.10 6.15
N CYS A 651 20.31 32.71 6.15
CA CYS A 651 19.43 32.76 4.98
C CYS A 651 18.81 34.16 4.80
N ARG A 652 18.92 34.77 3.60
CA ARG A 652 18.41 36.12 3.31
C ARG A 652 16.86 36.23 3.21
N TYR A 653 16.12 35.13 3.31
CA TYR A 653 14.66 35.15 3.12
C TYR A 653 13.82 35.15 4.42
N CYS A 654 14.41 34.94 5.60
CA CYS A 654 13.62 34.69 6.82
C CYS A 654 14.01 35.46 8.10
N ASP A 655 14.98 36.38 8.04
CA ASP A 655 15.29 37.41 9.06
C ASP A 655 15.09 37.08 10.57
N GLY A 656 15.43 35.85 10.98
CA GLY A 656 15.32 35.39 12.38
C GLY A 656 16.68 35.02 13.00
N PRO A 657 16.92 35.31 14.30
CA PRO A 657 18.20 35.03 14.95
C PRO A 657 18.36 33.54 15.32
N ALA A 658 19.56 33.00 15.10
CA ALA A 658 19.97 31.68 15.58
C ALA A 658 20.68 31.80 16.93
N THR A 659 20.16 31.17 17.98
CA THR A 659 20.83 31.02 19.29
C THR A 659 21.61 29.70 19.36
N LYS A 660 22.86 29.77 19.82
CA LYS A 660 23.83 28.67 19.98
C LYS A 660 23.40 27.67 21.07
N ALA A 661 23.56 26.36 20.84
CA ALA A 661 23.67 25.38 21.92
C ALA A 661 25.16 25.17 22.25
N GLY A 662 25.56 25.43 23.50
CA GLY A 662 26.93 25.26 23.97
C GLY A 662 27.35 23.80 24.09
N GLU A 663 28.60 23.52 23.72
CA GLU A 663 29.24 22.21 23.89
C GLU A 663 29.53 21.90 25.37
N THR A 664 29.19 20.68 25.78
CA THR A 664 29.66 20.03 27.00
C THR A 664 31.20 19.86 26.93
N PRO A 665 32.00 20.29 27.94
CA PRO A 665 33.44 20.10 27.91
C PRO A 665 33.83 18.63 28.18
N ARG A 666 34.82 18.14 27.42
CA ARG A 666 35.49 16.84 27.63
C ARG A 666 36.27 16.85 28.94
N ARG A 667 36.05 15.83 29.78
CA ARG A 667 36.92 15.47 30.91
C ARG A 667 38.30 15.06 30.38
N GLN A 668 39.35 15.82 30.68
CA GLN A 668 40.72 15.31 30.70
C GLN A 668 40.99 14.71 32.09
N VAL A 669 41.48 13.47 32.10
CA VAL A 669 42.02 12.80 33.28
C VAL A 669 43.50 13.18 33.38
N ALA A 670 43.91 13.69 34.54
CA ALA A 670 45.27 13.55 35.03
C ALA A 670 45.37 12.26 35.84
#